data_AF-A5KSW5-F1
#
_entry.id   AF-A5KSW5-F1
#
_cell.length_a   1.000
_cell.length_b   1.000
_cell.length_c   1.000
_cell.angle_alpha   90.00
_cell.angle_beta   90.00
_cell.angle_gamma   90.00
#
_symmetry.space_group_name_H-M   'P 1'
#
loop_
_entity.id
_entity.type
_entity.pdbx_description
1 polymer ?
#
loop_
_entity_poly.entity_id
_entity_poly.type
_entity_poly.pdbx_seq_one_letter_code
_entity_poly.pdbx_strand_id
1 'polypeptide(L)'
;MLITVAMPRRKSGAAFIVHTMLGQDGAPSRRVVSTADWSELQQRMVARANAGKISWTANVSGWINSYYQNNQNDDAFYREYRNEKGITFRDDNNRIVYRLIRRCANPIGDGARGLPDSDQWSVEDDAYIQKDNGTGTFTGNYGNEVDNAKPGERYQFYHRIYNRGPDPLDRNIGTWRDYEYPNTSDDRANFANGGKGVGRNGTIRTLTGSTGVIPSTAGGERWCSQGKADPRSYNSNSTFNGEILCVSVPFDYNLRPSVSAGGGQGSTVEQGATNSNVDFEVNNDGPTQSRGTRWELVRFEVAPNAPASSSTAKSPNNNSAGCLTHNARPGVGSCQVIRNATGRVFNVGNTPLGRYIQDTGDTPIGGKICFVLSVSTPTETATPSWGHSTPACLLVVKKPKIQVQGGDLWVGRQFTGDTAPRQPGDVVTGTSTVGGRTYGSWAEYGLLATGSVSGMASGAALAGGVPQAQAIASQINKLTFANRPSYGAYTANPDRIPDYVATYGAGGAPVGGSLNLTSANGSYRTTGNLTLQTSGAIPRGRSIIVHGNNITIAGDIGYADTYTSLEDIPRVIIIADGNISVNPNVGRIDAWLIAKDTLYTCNQQAPLTINVCSGRLTMNGPVAAKEVSLRRTHGSEVAQGRDTPAETFNLRPDSILKAYEDAVDRGRAQTVYQVELPPRY
;
A
#
# COMPACT_ATOMS: atom_id res chain seq x y z
N MET A 1 39.42 -15.14 -77.29
CA MET A 1 40.36 -14.95 -78.42
C MET A 1 41.63 -14.37 -77.84
N LEU A 2 42.66 -15.21 -77.60
CA LEU A 2 43.92 -14.79 -76.99
C LEU A 2 44.67 -13.85 -77.95
N ILE A 3 45.02 -12.66 -77.48
CA ILE A 3 45.99 -11.78 -78.15
C ILE A 3 47.31 -11.95 -77.40
N THR A 4 48.12 -12.91 -77.86
CA THR A 4 49.55 -12.97 -77.56
C THR A 4 50.27 -12.35 -78.75
N VAL A 5 50.58 -11.05 -78.66
CA VAL A 5 51.49 -10.39 -79.59
C VAL A 5 52.52 -9.65 -78.76
N ALA A 6 53.75 -10.15 -78.80
CA ALA A 6 54.92 -9.43 -78.34
C ALA A 6 55.06 -8.14 -79.18
N MET A 7 54.91 -6.97 -78.57
CA MET A 7 55.23 -5.68 -79.17
C MET A 7 56.34 -4.99 -78.38
N PRO A 8 57.60 -5.03 -78.83
CA PRO A 8 58.62 -4.09 -78.39
C PRO A 8 58.78 -2.98 -79.44
N ARG A 9 57.97 -1.91 -79.33
CA ARG A 9 58.19 -0.51 -79.77
C ARG A 9 56.86 0.18 -80.11
N ARG A 10 56.32 0.88 -79.11
CA ARG A 10 55.44 2.09 -79.14
C ARG A 10 54.78 2.21 -77.75
N LYS A 11 55.61 2.40 -76.71
CA LYS A 11 55.15 2.40 -75.30
C LYS A 11 54.40 3.68 -74.91
N SER A 12 54.62 4.81 -75.59
CA SER A 12 54.09 6.12 -75.19
C SER A 12 52.57 6.26 -75.40
N GLY A 13 52.07 5.97 -76.61
CA GLY A 13 50.64 6.14 -76.94
C GLY A 13 49.71 5.12 -76.28
N ALA A 14 50.17 3.86 -76.14
CA ALA A 14 49.40 2.83 -75.45
C ALA A 14 49.30 3.07 -73.93
N ALA A 15 50.39 3.53 -73.29
CA ALA A 15 50.37 3.85 -71.86
C ALA A 15 49.47 5.05 -71.56
N PHE A 16 49.49 6.08 -72.42
CA PHE A 16 48.59 7.23 -72.33
C PHE A 16 47.13 6.79 -72.28
N ILE A 17 46.70 5.93 -73.22
CA ILE A 17 45.34 5.40 -73.29
C ILE A 17 44.95 4.64 -72.01
N VAL A 18 45.86 3.81 -71.48
CA VAL A 18 45.59 3.03 -70.26
C VAL A 18 45.38 3.96 -69.07
N HIS A 19 46.30 4.91 -68.83
CA HIS A 19 46.19 5.84 -67.72
C HIS A 19 44.96 6.75 -67.84
N THR A 20 44.63 7.26 -69.03
CA THR A 20 43.44 8.09 -69.22
C THR A 20 42.14 7.28 -69.14
N MET A 21 42.15 5.99 -69.50
CA MET A 21 41.02 5.08 -69.24
C MET A 21 40.88 4.72 -67.76
N LEU A 22 41.92 4.86 -66.94
CA LEU A 22 41.86 4.77 -65.49
C LEU A 22 41.54 6.11 -64.80
N GLY A 23 41.32 7.18 -65.57
CA GLY A 23 41.07 8.52 -65.02
C GLY A 23 42.31 9.20 -64.42
N GLN A 24 43.50 8.70 -64.73
CA GLN A 24 44.78 9.25 -64.31
C GLN A 24 45.33 10.23 -65.36
N ASP A 25 46.18 11.17 -64.94
CA ASP A 25 46.86 12.09 -65.86
C ASP A 25 47.82 11.35 -66.81
N GLY A 26 47.66 11.55 -68.11
CA GLY A 26 48.51 11.00 -69.16
C GLY A 26 49.84 11.76 -69.36
N ALA A 27 50.42 12.33 -68.31
CA ALA A 27 51.62 13.15 -68.40
C ALA A 27 52.83 12.36 -68.94
N PRO A 28 53.79 13.01 -69.64
CA PRO A 28 54.95 12.35 -70.25
C PRO A 28 55.87 11.58 -69.28
N SER A 29 55.70 11.75 -67.95
CA SER A 29 56.39 11.01 -66.89
C SER A 29 55.82 9.61 -66.60
N ARG A 30 54.57 9.30 -67.02
CA ARG A 30 53.92 7.98 -66.85
C ARG A 30 53.86 7.18 -68.16
N ARG A 31 55.05 6.85 -68.71
CA ARG A 31 55.17 6.02 -69.94
C ARG A 31 55.14 4.50 -69.68
N VAL A 32 54.93 4.09 -68.43
CA VAL A 32 54.98 2.69 -67.99
C VAL A 32 53.64 2.31 -67.37
N VAL A 33 52.95 1.37 -68.02
CA VAL A 33 51.78 0.70 -67.45
C VAL A 33 52.27 -0.41 -66.53
N SER A 34 51.98 -0.31 -65.24
CA SER A 34 52.30 -1.38 -64.30
C SER A 34 51.37 -2.58 -64.50
N THR A 35 51.78 -3.75 -63.98
CA THR A 35 50.89 -4.93 -63.96
C THR A 35 49.58 -4.64 -63.20
N ALA A 36 49.63 -3.76 -62.19
CA ALA A 36 48.45 -3.31 -61.45
C ALA A 36 47.54 -2.45 -62.32
N ASP A 37 48.06 -1.43 -63.02
CA ASP A 37 47.29 -0.58 -63.92
C ASP A 37 46.61 -1.41 -65.03
N TRP A 38 47.33 -2.39 -65.58
CA TRP A 38 46.77 -3.27 -66.61
C TRP A 38 45.67 -4.19 -66.06
N SER A 39 45.88 -4.77 -64.87
CA SER A 39 44.87 -5.61 -64.20
C SER A 39 43.61 -4.81 -63.88
N GLU A 40 43.77 -3.59 -63.37
CA GLU A 40 42.68 -2.68 -63.03
C GLU A 40 41.90 -2.23 -64.28
N LEU A 41 42.59 -1.83 -65.35
CA LEU A 41 41.94 -1.48 -66.61
C LEU A 41 41.17 -2.67 -67.17
N GLN A 42 41.76 -3.87 -67.14
CA GLN A 42 41.12 -5.09 -67.59
C GLN A 42 39.85 -5.39 -66.77
N GLN A 43 39.89 -5.22 -65.45
CA GLN A 43 38.72 -5.37 -64.59
C GLN A 43 37.62 -4.36 -64.92
N ARG A 44 37.94 -3.07 -65.06
CA ARG A 44 36.98 -2.04 -65.48
C ARG A 44 36.39 -2.36 -66.85
N MET A 45 37.21 -2.77 -67.82
CA MET A 45 36.73 -3.12 -69.16
C MET A 45 35.83 -4.35 -69.16
N VAL A 46 36.16 -5.40 -68.40
CA VAL A 46 35.31 -6.60 -68.26
C VAL A 46 34.00 -6.28 -67.56
N ALA A 47 34.04 -5.50 -66.46
CA ALA A 47 32.84 -5.07 -65.75
C ALA A 47 31.90 -4.27 -66.68
N ARG A 48 32.44 -3.29 -67.41
CA ARG A 48 31.65 -2.49 -68.36
C ARG A 48 31.16 -3.33 -69.55
N ALA A 49 31.92 -4.31 -70.02
CA ALA A 49 31.47 -5.23 -71.07
C ALA A 49 30.27 -6.09 -70.60
N ASN A 50 30.38 -6.70 -69.42
CA ASN A 50 29.33 -7.54 -68.84
C ASN A 50 28.05 -6.75 -68.54
N ALA A 51 28.17 -5.48 -68.15
CA ALA A 51 27.04 -4.57 -67.95
C ALA A 51 26.45 -4.01 -69.26
N GLY A 52 26.92 -4.45 -70.43
CA GLY A 52 26.47 -3.95 -71.73
C GLY A 52 26.83 -2.49 -72.00
N LYS A 53 27.81 -1.94 -71.28
CA LYS A 53 28.21 -0.52 -71.32
C LYS A 53 29.33 -0.24 -72.33
N ILE A 54 29.82 -1.26 -73.02
CA ILE A 54 30.79 -1.11 -74.11
C ILE A 54 30.09 -1.39 -75.44
N SER A 55 30.05 -0.39 -76.31
CA SER A 55 29.69 -0.61 -77.71
C SER A 55 30.97 -0.69 -78.53
N TRP A 56 31.27 -1.89 -79.02
CA TRP A 56 32.50 -2.17 -79.76
C TRP A 56 32.50 -1.63 -81.19
N THR A 57 31.33 -1.33 -81.78
CA THR A 57 31.17 -1.00 -83.21
C THR A 57 30.34 0.29 -83.45
N ALA A 58 30.18 1.13 -82.43
CA ALA A 58 29.48 2.40 -82.54
C ALA A 58 30.20 3.37 -83.50
N ASN A 59 29.45 4.28 -84.13
CA ASN A 59 30.08 5.45 -84.75
C ASN A 59 30.49 6.41 -83.63
N VAL A 60 31.73 6.89 -83.68
CA VAL A 60 32.24 7.92 -82.78
C VAL A 60 32.56 9.16 -83.59
N SER A 61 32.11 10.31 -83.09
CA SER A 61 32.42 11.61 -83.67
C SER A 61 33.13 12.50 -82.66
N GLY A 62 34.09 13.28 -83.14
CA GLY A 62 34.79 14.30 -82.35
C GLY A 62 36.18 14.60 -82.89
N TRP A 63 36.88 15.49 -82.19
CA TRP A 63 38.23 15.91 -82.55
C TRP A 63 39.25 14.90 -82.04
N ILE A 64 40.08 14.37 -82.95
CA ILE A 64 41.34 13.71 -82.57
C ILE A 64 42.39 14.79 -82.34
N ASN A 65 43.30 14.53 -81.39
CA ASN A 65 44.32 15.49 -80.96
C ASN A 65 45.77 14.99 -81.19
N SER A 66 45.95 13.88 -81.91
CA SER A 66 47.27 13.30 -82.18
C SER A 66 47.38 12.78 -83.62
N TYR A 67 48.54 13.04 -84.24
CA TYR A 67 48.94 12.55 -85.56
C TYR A 67 50.41 12.14 -85.51
N TYR A 68 50.69 10.96 -86.04
CA TYR A 68 52.03 10.43 -86.10
C TYR A 68 52.83 11.11 -87.22
N GLN A 69 53.91 11.80 -86.85
CA GLN A 69 54.81 12.46 -87.79
C GLN A 69 55.94 11.51 -88.19
N ASN A 70 55.88 10.98 -89.42
CA ASN A 70 56.86 10.03 -89.96
C ASN A 70 58.32 10.49 -89.86
N ASN A 71 58.58 11.80 -89.91
CA ASN A 71 59.91 12.39 -89.90
C ASN A 71 60.52 12.52 -88.49
N GLN A 72 59.69 12.60 -87.45
CA GLN A 72 60.15 12.70 -86.05
C GLN A 72 59.96 11.39 -85.29
N ASN A 73 59.24 10.42 -85.90
CA ASN A 73 58.87 9.16 -85.26
C ASN A 73 58.17 9.41 -83.91
N ASP A 74 57.39 10.50 -83.84
CA ASP A 74 56.71 11.00 -82.64
C ASP A 74 55.26 11.40 -82.96
N ASP A 75 54.42 11.39 -81.93
CA ASP A 75 53.02 11.80 -82.01
C ASP A 75 52.92 13.31 -81.76
N ALA A 76 52.57 14.07 -82.80
CA ALA A 76 52.39 15.52 -82.70
C ALA A 76 50.94 15.90 -82.41
N PHE A 77 50.75 17.04 -81.75
CA PHE A 77 49.42 17.60 -81.53
C PHE A 77 48.80 17.99 -82.88
N TYR A 78 47.69 17.35 -83.22
CA TYR A 78 47.04 17.49 -84.53
C TYR A 78 45.55 17.38 -84.35
N ARG A 79 44.81 18.37 -84.89
CA ARG A 79 43.38 18.52 -84.65
C ARG A 79 42.60 18.26 -85.92
N GLU A 80 41.92 17.13 -85.98
CA GLU A 80 41.04 16.76 -87.10
C GLU A 80 39.72 16.21 -86.57
N TYR A 81 38.60 16.62 -87.16
CA TYR A 81 37.30 16.07 -86.82
C TYR A 81 37.09 14.76 -87.58
N ARG A 82 36.79 13.69 -86.85
CA ARG A 82 36.53 12.36 -87.41
C ARG A 82 35.12 11.92 -87.05
N ASN A 83 34.47 11.20 -87.98
CA ASN A 83 33.22 10.48 -87.76
C ASN A 83 33.34 9.09 -88.40
N GLU A 84 33.78 8.10 -87.61
CA GLU A 84 34.06 6.75 -88.10
C GLU A 84 33.76 5.68 -87.04
N LYS A 85 33.98 4.40 -87.38
CA LYS A 85 33.74 3.29 -86.45
C LYS A 85 34.73 3.32 -85.29
N GLY A 86 34.19 3.25 -84.07
CA GLY A 86 34.95 3.30 -82.83
C GLY A 86 34.35 2.43 -81.73
N ILE A 87 34.93 2.57 -80.54
CA ILE A 87 34.48 1.94 -79.30
C ILE A 87 34.00 3.05 -78.36
N THR A 88 32.79 2.89 -77.81
CA THR A 88 32.27 3.80 -76.78
C THR A 88 32.12 3.06 -75.47
N PHE A 89 32.52 3.72 -74.40
CA PHE A 89 32.37 3.24 -73.03
C PHE A 89 31.39 4.17 -72.30
N ARG A 90 30.45 3.59 -71.56
CA ARG A 90 29.41 4.33 -70.86
C ARG A 90 29.49 4.14 -69.34
N ASP A 91 29.07 5.15 -68.59
CA ASP A 91 28.79 5.03 -67.16
C ASP A 91 27.45 4.31 -66.90
N ASP A 92 27.11 4.11 -65.63
CA ASP A 92 25.87 3.45 -65.24
C ASP A 92 24.62 4.24 -65.64
N ASN A 93 24.73 5.56 -65.82
CA ASN A 93 23.69 6.45 -66.34
C ASN A 93 23.63 6.47 -67.87
N ASN A 94 24.33 5.56 -68.57
CA ASN A 94 24.44 5.48 -70.02
C ASN A 94 25.11 6.69 -70.70
N ARG A 95 25.80 7.55 -69.96
CA ARG A 95 26.58 8.65 -70.52
C ARG A 95 27.89 8.11 -71.06
N ILE A 96 28.31 8.58 -72.24
CA ILE A 96 29.61 8.19 -72.80
C ILE A 96 30.72 8.85 -71.97
N VAL A 97 31.57 8.04 -71.36
CA VAL A 97 32.69 8.48 -70.51
C VAL A 97 34.04 8.36 -71.20
N TYR A 98 34.14 7.48 -72.21
CA TYR A 98 35.35 7.29 -72.97
C TYR A 98 35.04 6.84 -74.42
N ARG A 99 35.87 7.26 -75.38
CA ARG A 99 35.71 6.96 -76.81
C ARG A 99 37.06 6.67 -77.45
N LEU A 100 37.12 5.62 -78.28
CA LEU A 100 38.31 5.24 -79.04
C LEU A 100 37.98 5.07 -80.52
N ILE A 101 38.82 5.61 -81.41
CA ILE A 101 38.73 5.33 -82.85
C ILE A 101 39.42 4.00 -83.17
N ARG A 102 38.75 3.09 -83.90
CA ARG A 102 39.28 1.73 -84.16
C ARG A 102 40.58 1.71 -84.95
N ARG A 103 40.77 2.64 -85.89
CA ARG A 103 41.93 2.65 -86.79
C ARG A 103 43.27 2.69 -86.05
N CYS A 104 43.33 3.44 -84.95
CA CYS A 104 44.58 3.72 -84.23
C CYS A 104 44.44 3.65 -82.70
N ALA A 105 43.30 3.20 -82.18
CA ALA A 105 42.93 3.31 -80.76
C ALA A 105 43.10 4.73 -80.20
N ASN A 106 42.89 5.77 -81.04
CA ASN A 106 43.10 7.16 -80.64
C ASN A 106 41.92 7.64 -79.76
N PRO A 107 42.15 8.16 -78.54
CA PRO A 107 41.10 8.75 -77.72
C PRO A 107 40.58 10.06 -78.32
N ILE A 108 39.27 10.30 -78.20
CA ILE A 108 38.61 11.52 -78.68
C ILE A 108 38.46 12.53 -77.55
N GLY A 109 38.96 13.76 -77.78
CA GLY A 109 39.31 14.74 -76.73
C GLY A 109 38.21 15.71 -76.28
N ASP A 110 37.18 15.21 -75.59
CA ASP A 110 36.20 16.06 -74.88
C ASP A 110 36.14 15.71 -73.36
N GLY A 111 37.29 15.68 -72.68
CA GLY A 111 37.35 15.51 -71.22
C GLY A 111 37.10 14.07 -70.72
N ALA A 112 37.79 13.09 -71.33
CA ALA A 112 37.76 11.68 -70.93
C ALA A 112 37.97 11.50 -69.41
N ARG A 113 36.90 11.14 -68.69
CA ARG A 113 36.87 11.07 -67.22
C ARG A 113 37.43 9.76 -66.65
N GLY A 114 38.04 8.91 -67.49
CA GLY A 114 38.29 7.52 -67.18
C GLY A 114 37.04 6.65 -67.24
N LEU A 115 37.24 5.34 -67.31
CA LEU A 115 36.20 4.36 -67.02
C LEU A 115 35.89 4.44 -65.52
N PRO A 116 34.63 4.32 -65.08
CA PRO A 116 34.34 4.24 -63.66
C PRO A 116 35.07 3.04 -63.06
N ASP A 117 35.46 3.16 -61.79
CA ASP A 117 36.07 2.07 -61.03
C ASP A 117 35.22 0.78 -61.17
N SER A 118 35.86 -0.39 -61.13
CA SER A 118 35.12 -1.64 -61.04
C SER A 118 34.68 -1.85 -59.59
N ASP A 119 33.62 -2.64 -59.42
CA ASP A 119 33.17 -3.07 -58.10
C ASP A 119 32.70 -1.92 -57.21
N GLN A 120 32.08 -0.87 -57.78
CA GLN A 120 31.50 0.25 -57.03
C GLN A 120 30.28 -0.20 -56.22
N TRP A 121 30.51 -0.90 -55.11
CA TRP A 121 29.48 -1.29 -54.15
C TRP A 121 29.61 -0.47 -52.86
N SER A 122 28.49 -0.20 -52.22
CA SER A 122 28.44 0.47 -50.92
C SER A 122 27.35 -0.16 -50.09
N VAL A 123 27.62 -0.35 -48.81
CA VAL A 123 26.66 -0.92 -47.88
C VAL A 123 25.74 0.18 -47.34
N GLU A 124 24.46 -0.13 -47.28
CA GLU A 124 23.48 0.62 -46.51
C GLU A 124 22.60 -0.30 -45.67
N ASP A 125 21.87 0.31 -44.74
CA ASP A 125 20.92 -0.34 -43.85
C ASP A 125 19.53 0.21 -44.11
N ASP A 126 18.55 -0.69 -44.19
CA ASP A 126 17.13 -0.39 -44.14
C ASP A 126 16.61 -0.98 -42.84
N ALA A 127 16.43 -0.11 -41.84
CA ALA A 127 16.22 -0.49 -40.46
C ALA A 127 14.88 0.03 -39.94
N TYR A 128 14.17 -0.81 -39.20
CA TYR A 128 12.94 -0.42 -38.53
C TYR A 128 12.58 -1.39 -37.40
N ILE A 129 11.69 -0.93 -36.53
CA ILE A 129 11.15 -1.72 -35.42
C ILE A 129 9.83 -2.36 -35.84
N GLN A 130 9.62 -3.61 -35.43
CA GLN A 130 8.36 -4.32 -35.54
C GLN A 130 7.83 -4.67 -34.15
N LYS A 131 6.51 -4.80 -34.01
CA LYS A 131 5.87 -5.20 -32.75
C LYS A 131 5.20 -6.57 -32.91
N ASP A 132 5.28 -7.39 -31.87
CA ASP A 132 4.52 -8.65 -31.80
C ASP A 132 3.02 -8.35 -31.73
N ASN A 133 2.25 -8.99 -32.61
CA ASN A 133 0.78 -8.89 -32.64
C ASN A 133 0.09 -9.73 -31.56
N GLY A 134 0.84 -10.36 -30.64
CA GLY A 134 0.34 -11.22 -29.58
C GLY A 134 0.29 -12.70 -29.94
N THR A 135 0.61 -13.07 -31.19
CA THR A 135 0.71 -14.47 -31.64
C THR A 135 2.15 -14.94 -31.82
N GLY A 136 3.13 -14.14 -31.43
CA GLY A 136 4.54 -14.39 -31.70
C GLY A 136 5.01 -13.90 -33.06
N THR A 137 4.18 -13.15 -33.78
CA THR A 137 4.46 -12.66 -35.14
C THR A 137 4.74 -11.16 -35.10
N PHE A 138 5.94 -10.78 -35.52
CA PHE A 138 6.35 -9.38 -35.61
C PHE A 138 5.86 -8.75 -36.92
N THR A 139 5.10 -7.67 -36.82
CA THR A 139 4.53 -6.96 -37.97
C THR A 139 4.58 -5.44 -37.79
N GLY A 140 4.31 -4.70 -38.87
CA GLY A 140 4.37 -3.24 -38.89
C GLY A 140 5.77 -2.67 -39.10
N ASN A 141 5.83 -1.35 -39.23
CA ASN A 141 7.05 -0.54 -39.24
C ASN A 141 6.81 0.62 -38.27
N TYR A 142 7.47 0.56 -37.12
CA TYR A 142 7.38 1.53 -36.03
C TYR A 142 8.51 2.57 -36.10
N GLY A 143 9.18 2.68 -37.26
CA GLY A 143 10.32 3.57 -37.44
C GLY A 143 11.53 3.09 -36.64
N ASN A 144 12.33 4.06 -36.18
CA ASN A 144 13.60 3.84 -35.49
C ASN A 144 13.52 3.97 -33.96
N GLU A 145 12.43 4.53 -33.42
CA GLU A 145 12.30 4.75 -31.98
C GLU A 145 10.87 4.48 -31.49
N VAL A 146 10.76 3.77 -30.36
CA VAL A 146 9.50 3.51 -29.66
C VAL A 146 9.66 3.92 -28.19
N ASP A 147 9.11 5.07 -27.80
CA ASP A 147 9.34 5.65 -26.46
C ASP A 147 8.25 5.37 -25.42
N ASN A 148 7.27 4.54 -25.77
CA ASN A 148 6.09 4.26 -24.96
C ASN A 148 5.79 2.76 -24.87
N ALA A 149 6.82 1.92 -24.96
CA ALA A 149 6.67 0.48 -24.81
C ALA A 149 6.17 0.13 -23.40
N LYS A 150 5.38 -0.95 -23.30
CA LYS A 150 4.78 -1.38 -22.03
C LYS A 150 5.29 -2.75 -21.60
N PRO A 151 5.30 -3.04 -20.29
CA PRO A 151 5.52 -4.38 -19.78
C PRO A 151 4.59 -5.41 -20.42
N GLY A 152 5.14 -6.59 -20.72
CA GLY A 152 4.46 -7.66 -21.45
C GLY A 152 4.55 -7.57 -22.98
N GLU A 153 4.91 -6.42 -23.55
CA GLU A 153 5.07 -6.27 -24.99
C GLU A 153 6.39 -6.86 -25.49
N ARG A 154 6.47 -7.10 -26.80
CA ARG A 154 7.65 -7.63 -27.48
C ARG A 154 7.90 -6.84 -28.76
N TYR A 155 9.14 -6.44 -28.96
CA TYR A 155 9.57 -5.73 -30.16
C TYR A 155 10.71 -6.49 -30.85
N GLN A 156 10.80 -6.34 -32.17
CA GLN A 156 11.88 -6.87 -32.99
C GLN A 156 12.57 -5.73 -33.74
N PHE A 157 13.89 -5.66 -33.57
CA PHE A 157 14.80 -4.84 -34.33
C PHE A 157 15.09 -5.54 -35.65
N TYR A 158 14.80 -4.87 -36.76
CA TYR A 158 15.04 -5.38 -38.10
C TYR A 158 16.07 -4.49 -38.79
N HIS A 159 17.22 -5.05 -39.16
CA HIS A 159 18.22 -4.40 -40.00
C HIS A 159 18.40 -5.21 -41.28
N ARG A 160 18.15 -4.60 -42.44
CA ARG A 160 18.45 -5.21 -43.73
C ARG A 160 19.65 -4.50 -44.33
N ILE A 161 20.79 -5.17 -44.27
CA ILE A 161 22.03 -4.71 -44.86
C ILE A 161 22.02 -5.08 -46.34
N TYR A 162 22.17 -4.09 -47.22
CA TYR A 162 22.08 -4.28 -48.67
C TYR A 162 23.14 -3.49 -49.44
N ASN A 163 23.43 -3.94 -50.65
CA ASN A 163 24.33 -3.25 -51.56
C ASN A 163 23.55 -2.15 -52.31
N ARG A 164 23.91 -0.88 -52.10
CA ARG A 164 23.30 0.25 -52.83
C ARG A 164 24.13 0.73 -54.02
N GLY A 165 25.36 0.24 -54.16
CA GLY A 165 26.21 0.60 -55.29
C GLY A 165 25.74 -0.07 -56.59
N PRO A 166 26.14 0.46 -57.76
CA PRO A 166 25.77 -0.08 -59.06
C PRO A 166 26.29 -1.49 -59.34
N ASP A 167 27.43 -1.88 -58.76
CA ASP A 167 28.11 -3.14 -59.07
C ASP A 167 27.88 -4.23 -58.02
N PRO A 168 27.94 -5.53 -58.37
CA PRO A 168 27.93 -6.62 -57.41
C PRO A 168 29.13 -6.59 -56.44
N LEU A 169 28.94 -7.13 -55.23
CA LEU A 169 30.02 -7.29 -54.24
C LEU A 169 31.16 -8.17 -54.79
N ASP A 170 32.40 -7.66 -54.79
CA ASP A 170 33.61 -8.40 -55.22
C ASP A 170 34.15 -9.35 -54.16
N ARG A 171 33.76 -9.13 -52.89
CA ARG A 171 34.20 -9.85 -51.70
C ARG A 171 33.05 -10.11 -50.74
N ASN A 172 33.32 -10.94 -49.72
CA ASN A 172 32.39 -11.11 -48.62
C ASN A 172 32.46 -9.90 -47.67
N ILE A 173 31.30 -9.50 -47.16
CA ILE A 173 31.14 -8.44 -46.17
C ILE A 173 30.83 -9.11 -44.83
N GLY A 174 31.58 -8.75 -43.79
CA GLY A 174 31.28 -9.11 -42.42
C GLY A 174 30.11 -8.29 -41.92
N THR A 175 29.06 -8.96 -41.43
CA THR A 175 27.86 -8.31 -40.90
C THR A 175 27.59 -8.82 -39.50
N TRP A 176 27.28 -7.91 -38.59
CA TRP A 176 26.90 -8.22 -37.22
C TRP A 176 25.95 -7.16 -36.70
N ARG A 177 25.38 -7.41 -35.52
CA ARG A 177 24.58 -6.43 -34.79
C ARG A 177 25.20 -6.21 -33.42
N ASP A 178 25.28 -4.95 -33.04
CA ASP A 178 25.60 -4.55 -31.66
C ASP A 178 24.29 -4.28 -30.91
N TYR A 179 24.27 -4.67 -29.64
CA TYR A 179 23.14 -4.46 -28.74
C TYR A 179 23.53 -3.65 -27.52
N GLU A 180 22.67 -2.71 -27.17
CA GLU A 180 22.65 -2.09 -25.86
C GLU A 180 21.42 -2.61 -25.12
N TYR A 181 21.64 -3.51 -24.17
CA TYR A 181 20.61 -3.99 -23.25
C TYR A 181 20.70 -3.20 -21.94
N PRO A 182 19.59 -3.13 -21.17
CA PRO A 182 19.63 -2.54 -19.83
C PRO A 182 20.69 -3.26 -18.98
N ASN A 183 21.75 -2.52 -18.62
CA ASN A 183 22.86 -2.95 -17.74
C ASN A 183 23.95 -3.87 -18.35
N THR A 184 24.07 -3.98 -19.67
CA THR A 184 25.25 -4.63 -20.31
C THR A 184 25.74 -3.83 -21.50
N SER A 185 27.06 -3.61 -21.59
CA SER A 185 27.71 -2.95 -22.72
C SER A 185 27.90 -3.92 -23.90
N ASP A 186 27.48 -3.50 -25.09
CA ASP A 186 27.79 -4.04 -26.43
C ASP A 186 28.10 -5.54 -26.51
N ASP A 187 27.07 -6.35 -26.80
CA ASP A 187 27.28 -7.74 -27.24
C ASP A 187 27.25 -7.82 -28.78
N ARG A 188 28.30 -8.42 -29.36
CA ARG A 188 28.42 -8.64 -30.81
C ARG A 188 27.68 -9.92 -31.20
N ALA A 189 26.43 -9.79 -31.62
CA ALA A 189 25.62 -10.93 -32.02
C ALA A 189 25.67 -11.20 -33.53
N ASN A 190 25.58 -12.48 -33.90
CA ASN A 190 25.35 -12.94 -35.27
C ASN A 190 26.43 -12.56 -36.29
N PHE A 191 27.71 -12.47 -35.91
CA PHE A 191 28.77 -12.20 -36.88
C PHE A 191 28.80 -13.25 -38.01
N ALA A 192 28.70 -12.80 -39.26
CA ALA A 192 28.84 -13.66 -40.42
C ALA A 192 29.45 -12.91 -41.61
N ASN A 193 30.31 -13.59 -42.36
CA ASN A 193 30.87 -13.11 -43.61
C ASN A 193 30.11 -13.69 -44.79
N GLY A 194 29.63 -12.86 -45.72
CA GLY A 194 28.91 -13.33 -46.91
C GLY A 194 28.57 -12.24 -47.90
N GLY A 195 27.75 -12.57 -48.90
CA GLY A 195 27.21 -11.60 -49.85
C GLY A 195 28.05 -11.34 -51.09
N LYS A 196 29.20 -12.00 -51.30
CA LYS A 196 29.93 -11.88 -52.57
C LYS A 196 28.99 -12.18 -53.76
N GLY A 197 29.00 -11.29 -54.75
CA GLY A 197 28.13 -11.36 -55.93
C GLY A 197 26.73 -10.76 -55.77
N VAL A 198 26.35 -10.27 -54.58
CA VAL A 198 25.07 -9.58 -54.38
C VAL A 198 25.08 -8.26 -55.17
N GLY A 199 24.21 -8.19 -56.17
CA GLY A 199 24.05 -7.03 -57.06
C GLY A 199 23.36 -5.83 -56.39
N ARG A 200 23.18 -4.77 -57.18
CA ARG A 200 22.49 -3.54 -56.75
C ARG A 200 21.12 -3.84 -56.12
N ASN A 201 20.85 -3.19 -54.99
CA ASN A 201 19.68 -3.36 -54.13
C ASN A 201 19.48 -4.79 -53.60
N GLY A 202 20.45 -5.68 -53.79
CA GLY A 202 20.41 -7.02 -53.24
C GLY A 202 20.72 -7.01 -51.75
N THR A 203 19.97 -7.84 -51.00
CA THR A 203 20.19 -8.00 -49.56
C THR A 203 21.46 -8.82 -49.32
N ILE A 204 22.40 -8.23 -48.61
CA ILE A 204 23.61 -8.91 -48.13
C ILE A 204 23.20 -9.81 -46.97
N ARG A 205 22.46 -9.25 -46.01
CA ARG A 205 21.92 -9.98 -44.86
C ARG A 205 20.78 -9.24 -44.20
N THR A 206 19.85 -10.00 -43.63
CA THR A 206 18.85 -9.51 -42.68
C THR A 206 19.25 -9.93 -41.27
N LEU A 207 19.34 -8.98 -40.36
CA LEU A 207 19.66 -9.17 -38.95
C LEU A 207 18.42 -8.85 -38.12
N THR A 208 17.84 -9.85 -37.46
CA THR A 208 16.67 -9.68 -36.58
C THR A 208 17.02 -9.98 -35.13
N GLY A 209 16.55 -9.14 -34.22
CA GLY A 209 16.83 -9.21 -32.78
C GLY A 209 15.60 -8.78 -32.02
N SER A 210 15.35 -9.32 -30.83
CA SER A 210 14.14 -8.97 -30.07
C SER A 210 14.48 -8.51 -28.67
N THR A 211 13.64 -7.62 -28.14
CA THR A 211 13.63 -7.26 -26.71
C THR A 211 13.32 -8.45 -25.81
N GLY A 212 12.79 -9.55 -26.34
CA GLY A 212 12.07 -10.54 -25.55
C GLY A 212 10.76 -9.97 -25.02
N VAL A 213 10.12 -10.66 -24.07
CA VAL A 213 8.99 -10.11 -23.32
C VAL A 213 9.53 -9.07 -22.35
N ILE A 214 9.09 -7.82 -22.49
CA ILE A 214 9.46 -6.76 -21.55
C ILE A 214 8.98 -7.18 -20.15
N PRO A 215 9.86 -7.29 -19.15
CA PRO A 215 9.51 -7.76 -17.82
C PRO A 215 8.40 -6.92 -17.18
N SER A 216 7.58 -7.55 -16.32
CA SER A 216 6.60 -6.84 -15.49
C SER A 216 7.24 -5.83 -14.51
N THR A 217 8.53 -5.98 -14.25
CA THR A 217 9.33 -5.05 -13.44
C THR A 217 9.97 -3.95 -14.27
N ALA A 218 9.75 -3.85 -15.59
CA ALA A 218 10.35 -2.79 -16.38
C ALA A 218 9.75 -1.42 -16.04
N GLY A 219 10.61 -0.42 -15.88
CA GLY A 219 10.32 1.00 -15.76
C GLY A 219 11.62 1.81 -15.89
N GLY A 220 11.71 2.66 -16.91
CA GLY A 220 12.85 3.53 -17.18
C GLY A 220 13.98 2.92 -17.99
N GLU A 221 13.85 1.68 -18.48
CA GLU A 221 14.88 1.02 -19.29
C GLU A 221 14.75 1.32 -20.80
N ARG A 222 15.86 1.11 -21.52
CA ARG A 222 15.97 1.27 -22.98
C ARG A 222 16.74 0.10 -23.58
N TRP A 223 16.26 -0.41 -24.72
CA TRP A 223 16.91 -1.43 -25.54
C TRP A 223 17.27 -0.83 -26.89
N CYS A 224 18.53 -0.88 -27.29
CA CYS A 224 18.95 -0.39 -28.60
C CYS A 224 19.70 -1.45 -29.40
N SER A 225 19.63 -1.31 -30.73
CA SER A 225 20.26 -2.20 -31.71
C SER A 225 20.85 -1.40 -32.86
N GLN A 226 22.03 -1.78 -33.32
CA GLN A 226 22.65 -1.20 -34.51
C GLN A 226 23.20 -2.28 -35.43
N GLY A 227 22.77 -2.28 -36.70
CA GLY A 227 23.33 -3.12 -37.75
C GLY A 227 24.69 -2.58 -38.20
N LYS A 228 25.69 -3.45 -38.31
CA LYS A 228 27.05 -3.08 -38.74
C LYS A 228 27.55 -3.96 -39.86
N ALA A 229 28.40 -3.39 -40.70
CA ALA A 229 29.03 -4.09 -41.81
C ALA A 229 30.47 -3.66 -42.03
N ASP A 230 31.35 -4.57 -42.43
CA ASP A 230 32.76 -4.29 -42.70
C ASP A 230 33.26 -5.19 -43.84
N PRO A 231 33.85 -4.65 -44.93
CA PRO A 231 34.04 -3.23 -45.25
C PRO A 231 32.77 -2.45 -45.61
N ARG A 232 32.75 -1.12 -45.35
CA ARG A 232 31.62 -0.21 -45.66
C ARG A 232 31.38 -0.03 -47.16
N SER A 233 32.44 0.02 -47.96
CA SER A 233 32.37 0.25 -49.40
C SER A 233 33.59 -0.33 -50.09
N TYR A 234 33.53 -0.45 -51.41
CA TYR A 234 34.61 -0.96 -52.26
C TYR A 234 35.98 -0.30 -52.03
N ASN A 235 35.97 0.98 -51.66
CA ASN A 235 37.15 1.81 -51.45
C ASN A 235 37.38 2.21 -49.98
N SER A 236 36.63 1.66 -49.02
CA SER A 236 36.81 1.95 -47.60
C SER A 236 36.71 0.69 -46.73
N ASN A 237 37.82 0.39 -46.05
CA ASN A 237 37.89 -0.68 -45.05
C ASN A 237 37.38 -0.25 -43.65
N SER A 238 36.68 0.88 -43.56
CA SER A 238 36.03 1.30 -42.31
C SER A 238 34.75 0.48 -42.08
N THR A 239 34.38 0.26 -40.82
CA THR A 239 33.06 -0.26 -40.47
C THR A 239 31.95 0.73 -40.85
N PHE A 240 30.93 0.23 -41.54
CA PHE A 240 29.64 0.87 -41.70
C PHE A 240 28.82 0.71 -40.42
N ASN A 241 28.31 1.82 -39.90
CA ASN A 241 27.36 1.85 -38.79
C ASN A 241 25.99 2.22 -39.35
N GLY A 242 25.03 1.32 -39.21
CA GLY A 242 23.64 1.50 -39.61
C GLY A 242 22.87 2.41 -38.66
N GLU A 243 21.56 2.49 -38.88
CA GLU A 243 20.67 3.26 -38.03
C GLU A 243 20.56 2.61 -36.64
N ILE A 244 20.42 3.41 -35.59
CA ILE A 244 20.21 2.92 -34.23
C ILE A 244 18.71 2.81 -34.01
N LEU A 245 18.25 1.61 -33.69
CA LEU A 245 16.85 1.34 -33.35
C LEU A 245 16.73 1.23 -31.83
N CYS A 246 15.81 1.98 -31.20
CA CYS A 246 15.63 1.97 -29.75
C CYS A 246 14.17 1.76 -29.32
N VAL A 247 13.98 0.99 -28.25
CA VAL A 247 12.70 0.80 -27.57
C VAL A 247 12.88 1.19 -26.10
N SER A 248 12.10 2.15 -25.63
CA SER A 248 12.13 2.69 -24.27
C SER A 248 10.83 2.38 -23.53
N VAL A 249 10.94 1.97 -22.26
CA VAL A 249 9.80 1.77 -21.36
C VAL A 249 9.81 2.94 -20.37
N PRO A 250 8.96 3.97 -20.54
CA PRO A 250 8.93 5.09 -19.61
C PRO A 250 8.38 4.63 -18.25
N PHE A 251 8.71 5.37 -17.20
CA PHE A 251 8.01 5.20 -15.93
C PHE A 251 6.56 5.63 -16.08
N ASP A 252 5.65 4.78 -15.62
CA ASP A 252 4.20 4.98 -15.51
C ASP A 252 3.74 4.18 -14.29
N TYR A 253 3.65 4.86 -13.15
CA TYR A 253 3.38 4.22 -11.86
C TYR A 253 2.47 5.10 -10.99
N ASN A 254 1.71 4.49 -10.09
CA ASN A 254 0.82 5.21 -9.19
C ASN A 254 0.84 4.60 -7.79
N LEU A 255 1.61 5.23 -6.90
CA LEU A 255 1.82 4.76 -5.54
C LEU A 255 0.70 5.20 -4.62
N ARG A 256 0.02 4.22 -4.03
CA ARG A 256 -1.04 4.40 -3.04
C ARG A 256 -0.57 3.86 -1.69
N PRO A 257 -0.07 4.72 -0.79
CA PRO A 257 0.26 4.31 0.56
C PRO A 257 -1.01 3.98 1.35
N SER A 258 -0.95 2.93 2.16
CA SER A 258 -2.00 2.54 3.08
C SER A 258 -1.42 2.21 4.46
N VAL A 259 -2.25 2.40 5.49
CA VAL A 259 -1.92 2.07 6.87
C VAL A 259 -3.17 1.59 7.57
N SER A 260 -3.02 0.61 8.44
CA SER A 260 -4.06 0.08 9.29
C SER A 260 -3.55 -0.04 10.72
N ALA A 261 -4.41 0.18 11.70
CA ALA A 261 -4.06 0.10 13.12
C ALA A 261 -5.12 -0.72 13.85
N GLY A 262 -4.72 -1.68 14.69
CA GLY A 262 -5.64 -2.44 15.55
C GLY A 262 -6.78 -3.16 14.80
N GLY A 263 -6.58 -3.58 13.55
CA GLY A 263 -7.58 -4.29 12.74
C GLY A 263 -8.54 -3.41 11.91
N GLY A 264 -8.43 -2.08 11.93
CA GLY A 264 -9.25 -1.20 11.09
C GLY A 264 -9.22 0.28 11.48
N GLN A 265 -9.92 1.13 10.74
CA GLN A 265 -10.08 2.54 11.14
C GLN A 265 -11.00 2.66 12.37
N GLY A 266 -10.54 3.39 13.39
CA GLY A 266 -11.35 3.69 14.58
C GLY A 266 -11.30 2.61 15.67
N SER A 267 -10.33 1.69 15.60
CA SER A 267 -10.09 0.71 16.65
C SER A 267 -9.91 1.40 18.00
N THR A 268 -10.59 0.89 19.02
CA THR A 268 -10.47 1.37 20.39
C THR A 268 -9.34 0.62 21.09
N VAL A 269 -8.61 1.34 21.93
CA VAL A 269 -7.52 0.79 22.72
C VAL A 269 -7.57 1.41 24.11
N GLU A 270 -7.31 0.63 25.15
CA GLU A 270 -7.28 1.22 26.49
C GLU A 270 -6.05 2.12 26.67
N GLN A 271 -6.21 3.17 27.47
CA GLN A 271 -5.05 3.94 27.95
C GLN A 271 -4.02 2.97 28.57
N GLY A 272 -2.73 3.20 28.37
CA GLY A 272 -1.62 2.35 28.83
C GLY A 272 -1.52 0.93 28.24
N ALA A 273 -2.40 0.53 27.33
CA ALA A 273 -2.26 -0.75 26.61
C ALA A 273 -0.96 -0.79 25.80
N THR A 274 -0.32 -1.95 25.80
CA THR A 274 0.87 -2.24 25.02
C THR A 274 0.53 -3.15 23.83
N ASN A 275 1.37 -3.15 22.81
CA ASN A 275 1.30 -4.08 21.67
C ASN A 275 0.15 -3.89 20.66
N SER A 276 -0.22 -2.64 20.33
CA SER A 276 -1.15 -2.38 19.22
C SER A 276 -0.44 -2.46 17.87
N ASN A 277 -0.86 -3.38 17.00
CA ASN A 277 -0.26 -3.56 15.69
C ASN A 277 -0.66 -2.44 14.72
N VAL A 278 0.32 -1.91 14.00
CA VAL A 278 0.17 -0.97 12.90
C VAL A 278 0.85 -1.55 11.68
N ASP A 279 0.06 -1.96 10.69
CA ASP A 279 0.52 -2.53 9.43
C ASP A 279 0.47 -1.48 8.33
N PHE A 280 1.52 -1.38 7.53
CA PHE A 280 1.66 -0.35 6.50
C PHE A 280 2.33 -0.91 5.24
N GLU A 281 1.79 -0.50 4.10
CA GLU A 281 2.17 -0.99 2.78
C GLU A 281 1.97 0.08 1.72
N VAL A 282 2.61 -0.09 0.57
CA VAL A 282 2.39 0.75 -0.61
C VAL A 282 1.94 -0.15 -1.73
N ASN A 283 0.81 0.17 -2.34
CA ASN A 283 0.36 -0.47 -3.57
C ASN A 283 0.77 0.38 -4.77
N ASN A 284 1.34 -0.22 -5.80
CA ASN A 284 1.57 0.43 -7.09
C ASN A 284 0.51 -0.05 -8.09
N ASP A 285 -0.45 0.83 -8.39
CA ASP A 285 -1.56 0.57 -9.32
C ASP A 285 -1.19 0.84 -10.80
N GLY A 286 0.04 1.32 -11.07
CA GLY A 286 0.48 1.59 -12.42
C GLY A 286 1.11 0.38 -13.11
N PRO A 287 1.33 0.45 -14.43
CA PRO A 287 1.83 -0.67 -15.22
C PRO A 287 3.32 -0.96 -15.05
N THR A 288 4.13 -0.02 -14.55
CA THR A 288 5.59 -0.17 -14.39
C THR A 288 6.03 -0.13 -12.94
N GLN A 289 7.26 -0.57 -12.65
CA GLN A 289 7.87 -0.33 -11.34
C GLN A 289 8.07 1.17 -11.08
N SER A 290 8.13 1.57 -9.82
CA SER A 290 8.44 2.96 -9.46
C SER A 290 9.92 3.29 -9.66
N ARG A 291 10.22 4.60 -9.77
CA ARG A 291 11.58 5.09 -9.47
C ARG A 291 11.92 4.82 -8.00
N GLY A 292 13.20 4.91 -7.66
CA GLY A 292 13.66 4.89 -6.27
C GLY A 292 12.98 5.99 -5.46
N THR A 293 12.07 5.60 -4.58
CA THR A 293 11.13 6.47 -3.87
C THR A 293 11.43 6.50 -2.37
N ARG A 294 11.25 7.65 -1.73
CA ARG A 294 11.31 7.80 -0.28
C ARG A 294 9.94 7.53 0.33
N TRP A 295 9.89 6.93 1.50
CA TRP A 295 8.65 6.80 2.27
C TRP A 295 8.88 7.07 3.75
N GLU A 296 7.82 7.50 4.42
CA GLU A 296 7.80 7.83 5.85
C GLU A 296 6.50 7.34 6.48
N LEU A 297 6.60 6.51 7.51
CA LEU A 297 5.51 6.25 8.44
C LEU A 297 5.62 7.26 9.57
N VAL A 298 4.56 8.04 9.76
CA VAL A 298 4.48 9.07 10.80
C VAL A 298 3.41 8.72 11.83
N ARG A 299 3.68 9.08 13.07
CA ARG A 299 2.79 8.99 14.22
C ARG A 299 2.46 10.39 14.71
N PHE A 300 1.20 10.67 15.03
CA PHE A 300 0.81 11.91 15.69
C PHE A 300 -0.35 11.68 16.66
N GLU A 301 -0.47 12.54 17.66
CA GLU A 301 -1.53 12.49 18.65
C GLU A 301 -2.56 13.58 18.38
N VAL A 302 -3.83 13.20 18.45
CA VAL A 302 -4.98 14.09 18.30
C VAL A 302 -5.64 14.23 19.67
N ALA A 303 -5.76 15.47 20.15
CA ALA A 303 -6.38 15.77 21.42
C ALA A 303 -7.87 15.33 21.48
N PRO A 304 -8.41 15.05 22.68
CA PRO A 304 -9.84 14.82 22.85
C PRO A 304 -10.66 15.99 22.28
N ASN A 305 -11.82 15.68 21.69
CA ASN A 305 -12.75 16.64 21.09
C ASN A 305 -12.21 17.44 19.89
N ALA A 306 -11.04 17.10 19.35
CA ALA A 306 -10.57 17.68 18.09
C ALA A 306 -11.54 17.36 16.93
N PRO A 307 -11.60 18.19 15.88
CA PRO A 307 -12.43 17.94 14.70
C PRO A 307 -12.18 16.55 14.12
N ALA A 308 -13.25 15.87 13.70
CA ALA A 308 -13.14 14.52 13.15
C ALA A 308 -12.13 14.44 11.99
N SER A 309 -12.10 15.48 11.15
CA SER A 309 -11.18 15.65 10.02
C SER A 309 -9.70 15.52 10.40
N SER A 310 -9.31 15.90 11.63
CA SER A 310 -7.94 15.74 12.12
C SER A 310 -7.48 14.29 12.14
N SER A 311 -8.43 13.35 12.28
CA SER A 311 -8.18 11.91 12.45
C SER A 311 -8.73 11.00 11.34
N THR A 312 -9.59 11.52 10.45
CA THR A 312 -10.25 10.68 9.42
C THR A 312 -9.99 11.15 7.99
N ALA A 313 -9.70 12.44 7.78
CA ALA A 313 -9.52 12.97 6.44
C ALA A 313 -8.16 12.54 5.87
N LYS A 314 -8.14 12.04 4.64
CA LYS A 314 -6.92 11.91 3.84
C LYS A 314 -6.40 13.31 3.51
N SER A 315 -5.12 13.57 3.76
CA SER A 315 -4.51 14.82 3.29
C SER A 315 -4.38 14.79 1.76
N PRO A 316 -4.67 15.90 1.05
CA PRO A 316 -4.33 16.03 -0.35
C PRO A 316 -2.83 15.79 -0.55
N ASN A 317 -2.46 15.22 -1.70
CA ASN A 317 -1.07 15.14 -2.08
C ASN A 317 -0.51 16.58 -2.17
N ASN A 318 0.70 16.81 -1.66
CA ASN A 318 1.26 18.16 -1.51
C ASN A 318 2.80 18.12 -1.50
N ASN A 319 3.45 19.26 -1.25
CA ASN A 319 4.92 19.38 -1.27
C ASN A 319 5.59 19.22 0.11
N SER A 320 4.84 18.75 1.10
CA SER A 320 5.28 18.59 2.47
C SER A 320 5.29 17.12 2.85
N ALA A 321 6.41 16.69 3.45
CA ALA A 321 6.56 15.34 3.98
C ALA A 321 5.56 15.06 5.13
N GLY A 322 5.50 13.81 5.59
CA GLY A 322 4.41 13.31 6.44
C GLY A 322 4.10 14.20 7.65
N CYS A 323 5.10 14.51 8.48
CA CYS A 323 4.85 15.30 9.69
C CYS A 323 4.60 16.78 9.45
N LEU A 324 5.21 17.40 8.44
CA LEU A 324 4.93 18.79 8.09
C LEU A 324 3.46 18.97 7.71
N THR A 325 2.92 18.02 6.95
CA THR A 325 1.51 18.01 6.54
C THR A 325 0.56 17.75 7.72
N HIS A 326 0.88 16.83 8.62
CA HIS A 326 -0.05 16.38 9.66
C HIS A 326 0.02 17.17 10.96
N ASN A 327 1.15 17.83 11.25
CA ASN A 327 1.26 18.78 12.36
C ASN A 327 0.36 20.01 12.20
N ALA A 328 0.03 20.39 10.96
CA ALA A 328 -0.84 21.54 10.70
C ALA A 328 -2.33 21.28 10.99
N ARG A 329 -2.70 20.05 11.37
CA ARG A 329 -4.10 19.68 11.62
C ARG A 329 -4.59 20.22 12.98
N PRO A 330 -5.85 20.69 13.09
CA PRO A 330 -6.40 21.18 14.34
C PRO A 330 -6.35 20.13 15.46
N GLY A 331 -5.88 20.51 16.64
CA GLY A 331 -5.82 19.62 17.80
C GLY A 331 -4.72 18.56 17.75
N VAL A 332 -3.78 18.66 16.80
CA VAL A 332 -2.55 17.85 16.78
C VAL A 332 -1.44 18.57 17.52
N GLY A 333 -0.85 17.92 18.54
CA GLY A 333 0.21 18.50 19.36
C GLY A 333 1.62 18.24 18.80
N SER A 334 1.93 16.97 18.51
CA SER A 334 3.25 16.57 17.98
C SER A 334 3.14 15.41 17.01
N CYS A 335 3.89 15.47 15.92
CA CYS A 335 4.11 14.39 14.97
C CYS A 335 5.57 13.94 14.97
N GLN A 336 5.78 12.63 14.84
CA GLN A 336 7.08 11.99 14.79
C GLN A 336 7.16 11.02 13.61
N VAL A 337 8.31 11.01 12.92
CA VAL A 337 8.62 9.98 11.92
C VAL A 337 9.13 8.74 12.68
N ILE A 338 8.39 7.64 12.60
CA ILE A 338 8.71 6.40 13.35
C ILE A 338 9.46 5.36 12.52
N ARG A 339 9.25 5.37 11.19
CA ARG A 339 9.97 4.54 10.21
C ARG A 339 10.12 5.34 8.92
N ASN A 340 11.23 5.18 8.23
CA ASN A 340 11.43 5.74 6.88
C ASN A 340 12.49 4.94 6.12
N ALA A 341 12.49 5.05 4.79
CA ALA A 341 13.61 4.64 3.95
C ALA A 341 13.64 5.47 2.65
N THR A 342 14.78 5.46 1.96
CA THR A 342 15.01 6.16 0.69
C THR A 342 15.40 5.18 -0.41
N GLY A 343 15.13 5.52 -1.66
CA GLY A 343 15.55 4.73 -2.83
C GLY A 343 14.80 3.40 -2.98
N ARG A 344 13.64 3.23 -2.34
CA ARG A 344 12.84 2.01 -2.46
C ARG A 344 12.13 1.98 -3.81
N VAL A 345 12.31 0.90 -4.56
CA VAL A 345 11.54 0.61 -5.77
C VAL A 345 10.30 -0.21 -5.39
N PHE A 346 9.15 0.20 -5.91
CA PHE A 346 7.86 -0.46 -5.72
C PHE A 346 7.43 -1.13 -7.02
N ASN A 347 7.48 -2.45 -7.05
CA ASN A 347 6.94 -3.25 -8.15
C ASN A 347 5.41 -3.09 -8.22
N VAL A 348 4.83 -3.43 -9.37
CA VAL A 348 3.37 -3.45 -9.57
C VAL A 348 2.71 -4.33 -8.49
N GLY A 349 1.63 -3.82 -7.89
CA GLY A 349 0.91 -4.46 -6.79
C GLY A 349 1.38 -4.06 -5.39
N ASN A 350 0.99 -4.84 -4.38
CA ASN A 350 1.22 -4.52 -2.98
C ASN A 350 2.66 -4.83 -2.54
N THR A 351 3.29 -3.84 -1.89
CA THR A 351 4.57 -3.99 -1.20
C THR A 351 4.38 -3.74 0.30
N PRO A 352 4.33 -4.79 1.13
CA PRO A 352 4.36 -4.66 2.58
C PRO A 352 5.69 -4.01 3.03
N LEU A 353 5.61 -2.96 3.84
CA LEU A 353 6.80 -2.29 4.37
C LEU A 353 7.13 -2.75 5.80
N GLY A 354 6.15 -3.25 6.53
CA GLY A 354 6.34 -3.93 7.80
C GLY A 354 5.21 -3.69 8.79
N ARG A 355 5.52 -4.01 10.05
CA ARG A 355 4.65 -3.82 11.21
C ARG A 355 5.35 -2.95 12.24
N TYR A 356 4.62 -2.00 12.80
CA TYR A 356 5.03 -1.21 13.94
C TYR A 356 4.15 -1.55 15.14
N ILE A 357 4.78 -1.64 16.31
CA ILE A 357 4.10 -1.94 17.57
C ILE A 357 3.95 -0.63 18.33
N GLN A 358 2.70 -0.24 18.60
CA GLN A 358 2.37 0.98 19.34
C GLN A 358 1.93 0.66 20.77
N ASP A 359 2.54 1.35 21.72
CA ASP A 359 2.07 1.45 23.10
C ASP A 359 1.29 2.74 23.31
N THR A 360 0.14 2.70 23.98
CA THR A 360 -0.68 3.91 24.11
C THR A 360 -0.14 4.91 25.13
N GLY A 361 0.73 4.45 26.03
CA GLY A 361 1.35 5.27 27.07
C GLY A 361 0.30 6.06 27.87
N ASP A 362 0.63 7.32 28.16
CA ASP A 362 -0.20 8.24 28.93
C ASP A 362 -1.10 9.13 28.05
N THR A 363 -1.33 8.74 26.79
CA THR A 363 -2.24 9.49 25.89
C THR A 363 -3.59 9.70 26.61
N PRO A 364 -4.12 10.94 26.66
CA PRO A 364 -5.37 11.22 27.36
C PRO A 364 -6.55 10.42 26.79
N ILE A 365 -7.47 10.01 27.65
CA ILE A 365 -8.68 9.30 27.23
C ILE A 365 -9.54 10.21 26.36
N GLY A 366 -10.12 9.65 25.29
CA GLY A 366 -10.82 10.38 24.25
C GLY A 366 -9.86 10.95 23.19
N GLY A 367 -8.56 10.95 23.44
CA GLY A 367 -7.53 11.25 22.46
C GLY A 367 -7.33 10.11 21.47
N LYS A 368 -6.65 10.39 20.35
CA LYS A 368 -6.35 9.38 19.33
C LYS A 368 -4.87 9.37 19.00
N ILE A 369 -4.32 8.17 18.81
CA ILE A 369 -2.98 7.97 18.27
C ILE A 369 -3.12 7.58 16.81
N CYS A 370 -2.65 8.43 15.91
CA CYS A 370 -2.86 8.30 14.49
C CYS A 370 -1.57 8.03 13.73
N PHE A 371 -1.69 7.28 12.64
CA PHE A 371 -0.60 6.90 11.75
C PHE A 371 -0.94 7.27 10.33
N VAL A 372 0.06 7.78 9.59
CA VAL A 372 -0.05 8.03 8.15
C VAL A 372 1.22 7.53 7.48
N LEU A 373 1.05 6.83 6.37
CA LEU A 373 2.15 6.49 5.48
C LEU A 373 2.21 7.51 4.35
N SER A 374 3.39 8.08 4.12
CA SER A 374 3.64 9.05 3.05
C SER A 374 4.73 8.54 2.12
N VAL A 375 4.56 8.75 0.82
CA VAL A 375 5.54 8.40 -0.23
C VAL A 375 5.89 9.65 -1.03
N SER A 376 7.17 9.83 -1.33
CA SER A 376 7.59 10.88 -2.27
C SER A 376 7.23 10.48 -3.69
N THR A 377 7.12 11.45 -4.60
CA THR A 377 6.97 11.23 -6.05
C THR A 377 5.95 10.12 -6.35
N PRO A 378 4.67 10.25 -5.90
CA PRO A 378 3.69 9.17 -5.97
C PRO A 378 3.34 8.74 -7.40
N THR A 379 3.60 9.60 -8.39
CA THR A 379 3.49 9.33 -9.82
C THR A 379 4.77 9.74 -10.55
N GLU A 380 4.95 9.31 -11.79
CA GLU A 380 6.09 9.62 -12.66
C GLU A 380 6.23 11.12 -12.99
N THR A 381 5.12 11.85 -12.97
CA THR A 381 5.01 13.29 -13.28
C THR A 381 5.17 14.21 -12.06
N ALA A 382 5.36 13.64 -10.87
CA ALA A 382 5.50 14.22 -9.53
C ALA A 382 5.41 15.76 -9.35
N THR A 383 4.25 16.33 -9.70
CA THR A 383 3.65 17.48 -9.01
C THR A 383 2.28 17.04 -8.54
N PRO A 384 2.04 16.87 -7.23
CA PRO A 384 2.87 17.20 -6.05
C PRO A 384 3.92 16.13 -5.66
N SER A 385 4.90 16.52 -4.83
CA SER A 385 6.05 15.67 -4.46
C SER A 385 5.79 14.63 -3.36
N TRP A 386 4.65 14.68 -2.65
CA TRP A 386 4.29 13.70 -1.63
C TRP A 386 2.84 13.25 -1.73
N GLY A 387 2.62 11.94 -1.66
CA GLY A 387 1.30 11.32 -1.50
C GLY A 387 1.14 10.73 -0.09
N HIS A 388 -0.07 10.83 0.46
CA HIS A 388 -0.37 10.41 1.84
C HIS A 388 -1.49 9.39 1.90
N SER A 389 -1.42 8.46 2.84
CA SER A 389 -2.52 7.56 3.16
C SER A 389 -3.63 8.30 3.92
N THR A 390 -4.82 7.70 3.98
CA THR A 390 -5.79 8.08 5.00
C THR A 390 -5.21 7.75 6.39
N PRO A 391 -5.39 8.59 7.42
CA PRO A 391 -4.94 8.25 8.76
C PRO A 391 -5.62 6.99 9.29
N ALA A 392 -4.85 6.12 9.95
CA ALA A 392 -5.38 5.06 10.80
C ALA A 392 -5.15 5.45 12.25
N CYS A 393 -6.21 5.49 13.04
CA CYS A 393 -6.15 6.00 14.42
C CYS A 393 -6.69 4.99 15.42
N LEU A 394 -6.01 4.91 16.56
CA LEU A 394 -6.43 4.19 17.75
C LEU A 394 -7.11 5.19 18.71
N LEU A 395 -8.39 4.98 19.03
CA LEU A 395 -9.11 5.78 20.02
C LEU A 395 -8.78 5.29 21.43
N VAL A 396 -8.23 6.16 22.27
CA VAL A 396 -7.89 5.82 23.65
C VAL A 396 -9.14 5.86 24.52
N VAL A 397 -9.51 4.71 25.08
CA VAL A 397 -10.71 4.50 25.89
C VAL A 397 -10.35 4.01 27.30
N LYS A 398 -11.36 3.90 28.16
CA LYS A 398 -11.30 3.23 29.45
C LYS A 398 -12.45 2.23 29.59
N LYS A 399 -12.30 1.25 30.48
CA LYS A 399 -13.35 0.31 30.85
C LYS A 399 -13.65 0.46 32.36
N PRO A 400 -14.69 1.21 32.74
CA PRO A 400 -15.11 1.37 34.13
C PRO A 400 -15.34 0.01 34.82
N LYS A 401 -15.07 -0.07 36.13
CA LYS A 401 -15.17 -1.31 36.93
C LYS A 401 -16.30 -1.23 37.94
N ILE A 402 -16.76 -2.40 38.39
CA ILE A 402 -17.65 -2.50 39.55
C ILE A 402 -17.02 -3.32 40.66
N GLN A 403 -17.48 -3.06 41.87
CA GLN A 403 -17.12 -3.83 43.05
C GLN A 403 -18.38 -4.24 43.80
N VAL A 404 -18.45 -5.51 44.18
CA VAL A 404 -19.46 -6.03 45.11
C VAL A 404 -18.75 -6.32 46.43
N GLN A 405 -19.12 -5.60 47.47
CA GLN A 405 -18.51 -5.62 48.80
C GLN A 405 -19.56 -6.04 49.84
N GLY A 406 -19.12 -6.71 50.90
CA GLY A 406 -19.96 -7.15 52.02
C GLY A 406 -20.93 -8.28 51.69
N GLY A 407 -20.89 -8.85 50.47
CA GLY A 407 -21.81 -9.90 50.06
C GLY A 407 -21.46 -10.58 48.74
N ASP A 408 -22.28 -11.57 48.38
CA ASP A 408 -22.19 -12.32 47.13
C ASP A 408 -22.98 -11.62 46.00
N LEU A 409 -22.61 -11.90 44.74
CA LEU A 409 -23.43 -11.56 43.57
C LEU A 409 -24.17 -12.80 43.06
N TRP A 410 -25.50 -12.72 43.00
CA TRP A 410 -26.38 -13.80 42.57
C TRP A 410 -27.18 -13.38 41.34
N VAL A 411 -27.07 -14.13 40.24
CA VAL A 411 -27.70 -13.81 38.95
C VAL A 411 -28.44 -15.02 38.39
N GLY A 412 -29.60 -14.77 37.76
CA GLY A 412 -30.43 -15.82 37.15
C GLY A 412 -31.60 -16.31 38.02
N ARG A 413 -31.92 -15.59 39.11
CA ARG A 413 -33.16 -15.77 39.87
C ARG A 413 -34.30 -14.98 39.21
N GLN A 414 -35.53 -15.44 39.42
CA GLN A 414 -36.74 -14.73 39.00
C GLN A 414 -37.48 -14.17 40.20
N PHE A 415 -38.24 -13.10 40.00
CA PHE A 415 -39.15 -12.61 41.04
C PHE A 415 -40.26 -13.63 41.32
N THR A 416 -40.73 -13.66 42.55
CA THR A 416 -41.94 -14.41 42.90
C THR A 416 -43.12 -13.83 42.13
N GLY A 417 -43.91 -14.70 41.49
CA GLY A 417 -44.99 -14.30 40.60
C GLY A 417 -44.62 -14.19 39.12
N ASP A 418 -43.34 -14.20 38.75
CA ASP A 418 -42.93 -14.25 37.34
C ASP A 418 -43.33 -15.59 36.70
N THR A 419 -44.13 -15.50 35.63
CA THR A 419 -44.62 -16.62 34.83
C THR A 419 -43.79 -16.87 33.57
N ALA A 420 -42.90 -15.94 33.20
CA ALA A 420 -42.03 -16.09 32.05
C ALA A 420 -41.06 -17.26 32.21
N PRO A 421 -40.68 -17.97 31.12
CA PRO A 421 -39.67 -19.02 31.18
C PRO A 421 -38.35 -18.51 31.77
N ARG A 422 -37.73 -19.30 32.65
CA ARG A 422 -36.42 -19.00 33.25
C ARG A 422 -35.37 -18.89 32.17
N GLN A 423 -34.74 -17.71 32.06
CA GLN A 423 -33.58 -17.49 31.22
C GLN A 423 -32.30 -17.62 32.07
N PRO A 424 -31.21 -18.18 31.54
CA PRO A 424 -29.91 -18.11 32.19
C PRO A 424 -29.51 -16.65 32.43
N GLY A 425 -29.00 -16.36 33.62
CA GLY A 425 -28.51 -15.04 33.96
C GLY A 425 -26.99 -14.96 33.81
N ASP A 426 -26.51 -13.96 33.08
CA ASP A 426 -25.09 -13.74 32.82
C ASP A 426 -24.53 -12.56 33.62
N VAL A 427 -23.24 -12.66 33.99
CA VAL A 427 -22.43 -11.54 34.48
C VAL A 427 -21.47 -11.13 33.38
N VAL A 428 -21.64 -9.93 32.82
CA VAL A 428 -20.82 -9.41 31.72
C VAL A 428 -20.15 -8.11 32.13
N THR A 429 -18.84 -8.16 32.32
CA THR A 429 -18.00 -6.99 32.58
C THR A 429 -16.74 -7.07 31.70
N GLY A 430 -15.83 -6.09 31.81
CA GLY A 430 -14.61 -6.03 31.00
C GLY A 430 -13.33 -6.02 31.84
N THR A 431 -12.34 -6.80 31.43
CA THR A 431 -10.97 -6.70 31.94
C THR A 431 -10.10 -5.76 31.11
N SER A 432 -9.05 -5.27 31.76
CA SER A 432 -8.05 -4.36 31.20
C SER A 432 -6.67 -4.89 31.55
N THR A 433 -5.80 -5.08 30.56
CA THR A 433 -4.44 -5.59 30.78
C THR A 433 -3.42 -4.52 30.44
N VAL A 434 -2.72 -4.01 31.44
CA VAL A 434 -1.74 -2.92 31.30
C VAL A 434 -0.54 -3.17 32.19
N GLY A 435 0.67 -2.94 31.66
CA GLY A 435 1.91 -3.10 32.42
C GLY A 435 2.11 -4.51 32.97
N GLY A 436 1.65 -5.53 32.24
CA GLY A 436 1.69 -6.93 32.70
C GLY A 436 0.75 -7.26 33.85
N ARG A 437 -0.22 -6.40 34.18
CA ARG A 437 -1.26 -6.65 35.18
C ARG A 437 -2.65 -6.61 34.56
N THR A 438 -3.55 -7.48 35.02
CA THR A 438 -4.96 -7.52 34.63
C THR A 438 -5.82 -6.93 35.73
N TYR A 439 -6.63 -5.94 35.37
CA TYR A 439 -7.61 -5.27 36.22
C TYR A 439 -9.03 -5.62 35.74
N GLY A 440 -9.99 -5.72 36.65
CA GLY A 440 -11.37 -6.02 36.30
C GLY A 440 -12.30 -5.81 37.48
N SER A 441 -13.58 -6.05 37.24
CA SER A 441 -14.59 -6.03 38.29
C SER A 441 -14.42 -7.23 39.22
N TRP A 442 -14.86 -7.11 40.47
CA TRP A 442 -14.79 -8.24 41.40
C TRP A 442 -15.91 -8.21 42.45
N ALA A 443 -16.21 -9.38 42.99
CA ALA A 443 -17.01 -9.55 44.21
C ALA A 443 -16.10 -10.03 45.34
N GLU A 444 -16.31 -9.49 46.54
CA GLU A 444 -15.51 -9.81 47.72
C GLU A 444 -15.60 -11.30 48.08
N TYR A 445 -16.80 -11.87 47.93
CA TYR A 445 -17.09 -13.27 48.21
C TYR A 445 -17.43 -14.03 46.93
N GLY A 446 -18.60 -14.67 46.85
CA GLY A 446 -19.03 -15.56 45.78
C GLY A 446 -19.66 -14.86 44.57
N LEU A 447 -19.51 -15.49 43.41
CA LEU A 447 -20.24 -15.18 42.19
C LEU A 447 -21.09 -16.39 41.79
N LEU A 448 -22.41 -16.24 41.80
CA LEU A 448 -23.36 -17.30 41.47
C LEU A 448 -24.16 -16.87 40.24
N ALA A 449 -24.03 -17.60 39.14
CA ALA A 449 -24.72 -17.30 37.89
C ALA A 449 -25.29 -18.58 37.26
N THR A 450 -26.56 -18.59 36.89
CA THR A 450 -27.14 -19.73 36.14
C THR A 450 -26.65 -19.79 34.69
N GLY A 451 -26.11 -18.70 34.16
CA GLY A 451 -25.43 -18.62 32.86
C GLY A 451 -23.91 -18.57 33.01
N SER A 452 -23.31 -17.54 32.43
CA SER A 452 -21.86 -17.34 32.32
C SER A 452 -21.37 -16.12 33.10
N VAL A 453 -20.10 -16.17 33.51
CA VAL A 453 -19.39 -15.04 34.12
C VAL A 453 -18.22 -14.67 33.21
N SER A 454 -18.15 -13.39 32.83
CA SER A 454 -17.09 -12.84 31.98
C SER A 454 -16.58 -11.51 32.52
N GLY A 455 -15.25 -11.37 32.56
CA GLY A 455 -14.56 -10.13 32.92
C GLY A 455 -14.57 -9.75 34.41
N MET A 456 -15.19 -10.57 35.25
CA MET A 456 -15.32 -10.38 36.70
C MET A 456 -14.70 -11.55 37.47
N ALA A 457 -14.22 -11.29 38.68
CA ALA A 457 -13.61 -12.28 39.56
C ALA A 457 -14.31 -12.38 40.93
N SER A 458 -14.24 -13.55 41.56
CA SER A 458 -14.71 -13.77 42.93
C SER A 458 -13.56 -13.66 43.94
N GLY A 459 -13.86 -13.60 45.24
CA GLY A 459 -12.84 -13.55 46.29
C GLY A 459 -11.95 -12.29 46.28
N ALA A 460 -12.47 -11.17 45.75
CA ALA A 460 -11.72 -9.95 45.47
C ALA A 460 -10.46 -10.17 44.60
N ALA A 461 -10.40 -11.25 43.80
CA ALA A 461 -9.15 -11.66 43.16
C ALA A 461 -8.61 -10.69 42.09
N LEU A 462 -9.38 -9.68 41.66
CA LEU A 462 -8.89 -8.60 40.76
C LEU A 462 -8.68 -7.25 41.48
N ALA A 463 -8.83 -7.19 42.80
CA ALA A 463 -8.55 -5.99 43.59
C ALA A 463 -7.08 -5.56 43.43
N GLY A 464 -6.83 -4.28 43.13
CA GLY A 464 -5.48 -3.76 42.84
C GLY A 464 -4.83 -4.33 41.56
N GLY A 465 -5.57 -5.11 40.77
CA GLY A 465 -5.07 -5.89 39.64
C GLY A 465 -4.18 -7.07 40.04
N VAL A 466 -4.03 -8.04 39.14
CA VAL A 466 -3.14 -9.20 39.35
C VAL A 466 -2.13 -9.32 38.23
N PRO A 467 -0.95 -9.93 38.43
CA PRO A 467 -0.05 -10.26 37.34
C PRO A 467 -0.79 -11.00 36.23
N GLN A 468 -0.56 -10.63 34.96
CA GLN A 468 -1.28 -11.18 33.81
C GLN A 468 -1.17 -12.70 33.73
N ALA A 469 -0.01 -13.26 34.07
CA ALA A 469 0.22 -14.70 34.13
C ALA A 469 -0.64 -15.42 35.19
N GLN A 470 -1.15 -14.69 36.19
CA GLN A 470 -2.02 -15.18 37.26
C GLN A 470 -3.50 -14.84 37.01
N ALA A 471 -3.82 -14.08 35.95
CA ALA A 471 -5.19 -13.73 35.57
C ALA A 471 -5.91 -14.89 34.85
N ILE A 472 -5.65 -16.12 35.29
CA ILE A 472 -6.23 -17.34 34.73
C ILE A 472 -7.54 -17.60 35.46
N ALA A 473 -8.60 -17.94 34.71
CA ALA A 473 -9.93 -18.17 35.24
C ALA A 473 -9.95 -19.08 36.49
N SER A 474 -9.25 -20.22 36.48
CA SER A 474 -9.20 -21.14 37.62
C SER A 474 -8.58 -20.57 38.89
N GLN A 475 -7.80 -19.49 38.80
CA GLN A 475 -7.14 -18.85 39.94
C GLN A 475 -7.95 -17.67 40.49
N ILE A 476 -8.58 -16.89 39.61
CA ILE A 476 -9.33 -15.67 39.99
C ILE A 476 -10.82 -15.92 40.24
N ASN A 477 -11.32 -17.14 39.96
CA ASN A 477 -12.74 -17.50 40.10
C ASN A 477 -12.95 -18.69 41.05
N LYS A 478 -12.16 -18.82 42.12
CA LYS A 478 -12.25 -19.94 43.08
C LYS A 478 -13.62 -20.08 43.75
N LEU A 479 -14.37 -18.97 43.89
CA LEU A 479 -15.70 -18.93 44.51
C LEU A 479 -16.80 -18.61 43.49
N THR A 480 -16.55 -18.95 42.22
CA THR A 480 -17.52 -18.74 41.14
C THR A 480 -18.25 -20.04 40.82
N PHE A 481 -19.57 -19.99 40.92
CA PHE A 481 -20.48 -21.07 40.55
C PHE A 481 -21.25 -20.63 39.29
N ALA A 482 -20.90 -21.21 38.15
CA ALA A 482 -21.48 -20.87 36.86
C ALA A 482 -21.64 -22.13 36.00
N ASN A 483 -22.70 -22.20 35.19
CA ASN A 483 -23.01 -23.39 34.39
C ASN A 483 -22.14 -23.52 33.14
N ARG A 484 -20.84 -23.78 33.35
CA ARG A 484 -19.83 -24.08 32.33
C ARG A 484 -18.85 -25.14 32.84
N PRO A 485 -18.11 -25.84 31.94
CA PRO A 485 -17.24 -26.96 32.31
C PRO A 485 -16.11 -26.67 33.32
N SER A 486 -15.81 -25.40 33.57
CA SER A 486 -14.63 -24.92 34.32
C SER A 486 -14.94 -24.36 35.71
N TYR A 487 -16.22 -24.23 36.08
CA TYR A 487 -16.67 -23.67 37.35
C TYR A 487 -17.61 -24.64 38.07
N GLY A 488 -17.85 -24.46 39.37
CA GLY A 488 -18.87 -25.24 40.07
C GLY A 488 -20.24 -25.05 39.41
N ALA A 489 -21.01 -26.12 39.23
CA ALA A 489 -22.34 -26.03 38.62
C ALA A 489 -23.35 -25.41 39.59
N TYR A 490 -24.06 -24.38 39.16
CA TYR A 490 -25.13 -23.74 39.94
C TYR A 490 -26.48 -24.16 39.35
N THR A 491 -27.39 -24.69 40.17
CA THR A 491 -28.59 -25.36 39.64
C THR A 491 -29.37 -24.45 38.68
N ALA A 492 -29.92 -25.02 37.60
CA ALA A 492 -30.74 -24.27 36.65
C ALA A 492 -32.07 -23.77 37.27
N ASN A 493 -32.35 -24.15 38.52
CA ASN A 493 -33.58 -23.82 39.23
C ASN A 493 -33.25 -23.13 40.58
N PRO A 494 -32.64 -21.93 40.57
CA PRO A 494 -32.33 -21.23 41.80
C PRO A 494 -33.62 -20.80 42.52
N ASP A 495 -33.53 -20.55 43.82
CA ASP A 495 -34.63 -20.01 44.62
C ASP A 495 -35.15 -18.70 44.00
N ARG A 496 -36.45 -18.46 44.09
CA ARG A 496 -37.03 -17.20 43.60
C ARG A 496 -36.61 -16.04 44.50
N ILE A 497 -36.48 -14.85 43.93
CA ILE A 497 -36.36 -13.61 44.70
C ILE A 497 -37.67 -13.46 45.50
N PRO A 498 -37.62 -13.23 46.83
CA PRO A 498 -38.80 -13.07 47.66
C PRO A 498 -39.76 -12.01 47.12
N ASP A 499 -41.06 -12.17 47.37
CA ASP A 499 -42.04 -11.14 47.03
C ASP A 499 -41.92 -9.95 48.01
N TYR A 500 -41.02 -9.02 47.69
CA TYR A 500 -40.82 -7.81 48.47
C TYR A 500 -42.03 -6.88 48.46
N VAL A 501 -42.92 -6.96 47.45
CA VAL A 501 -44.15 -6.16 47.43
C VAL A 501 -45.15 -6.72 48.45
N ALA A 502 -45.34 -8.03 48.47
CA ALA A 502 -46.20 -8.66 49.49
C ALA A 502 -45.65 -8.45 50.91
N THR A 503 -44.33 -8.40 51.06
CA THR A 503 -43.67 -8.26 52.38
C THR A 503 -43.65 -6.82 52.90
N TYR A 504 -43.30 -5.86 52.04
CA TYR A 504 -43.05 -4.46 52.44
C TYR A 504 -43.89 -3.44 51.67
N GLY A 505 -44.29 -3.75 50.43
CA GLY A 505 -45.05 -2.83 49.55
C GLY A 505 -46.57 -2.83 49.75
N ALA A 506 -47.09 -3.56 50.74
CA ALA A 506 -48.53 -3.64 51.01
C ALA A 506 -49.02 -2.39 51.78
N GLY A 507 -49.96 -1.66 51.17
CA GLY A 507 -50.50 -0.41 51.75
C GLY A 507 -49.51 0.77 51.72
N GLY A 508 -49.97 1.95 52.13
CA GLY A 508 -49.16 3.16 52.16
C GLY A 508 -49.94 4.41 51.79
N ALA A 509 -49.48 5.57 52.26
CA ALA A 509 -50.06 6.85 51.90
C ALA A 509 -49.88 7.11 50.39
N PRO A 510 -50.92 7.55 49.66
CA PRO A 510 -50.79 7.86 48.25
C PRO A 510 -49.82 9.04 48.06
N VAL A 511 -48.89 8.90 47.10
CA VAL A 511 -47.95 9.97 46.72
C VAL A 511 -47.99 10.20 45.21
N GLY A 512 -47.88 11.45 44.78
CA GLY A 512 -47.90 11.84 43.37
C GLY A 512 -46.66 12.64 42.98
N GLY A 513 -46.02 12.27 41.88
CA GLY A 513 -44.92 13.02 41.24
C GLY A 513 -43.58 12.94 41.97
N SER A 514 -43.52 13.34 43.24
CA SER A 514 -42.26 13.37 44.01
C SER A 514 -42.47 13.09 45.49
N LEU A 515 -41.43 12.57 46.15
CA LEU A 515 -41.37 12.33 47.60
C LEU A 515 -40.01 12.82 48.14
N ASN A 516 -40.03 13.69 49.15
CA ASN A 516 -38.84 14.05 49.91
C ASN A 516 -38.62 13.05 51.05
N LEU A 517 -37.57 12.24 50.93
CA LEU A 517 -37.25 11.19 51.90
C LEU A 517 -36.79 11.74 53.25
N THR A 518 -36.20 12.94 53.31
CA THR A 518 -35.70 13.54 54.56
C THR A 518 -36.84 13.82 55.55
N SER A 519 -38.03 14.17 55.05
CA SER A 519 -39.23 14.43 55.85
C SER A 519 -40.12 13.21 56.05
N ALA A 520 -39.93 12.15 55.26
CA ALA A 520 -40.80 10.98 55.21
C ALA A 520 -40.66 10.07 56.45
N ASN A 521 -41.74 9.39 56.81
CA ASN A 521 -41.74 8.28 57.75
C ASN A 521 -42.98 7.41 57.49
N GLY A 522 -42.79 6.10 57.36
CA GLY A 522 -43.84 5.13 57.00
C GLY A 522 -43.82 4.71 55.53
N SER A 523 -44.90 4.07 55.10
CA SER A 523 -45.05 3.50 53.75
C SER A 523 -45.76 4.48 52.81
N TYR A 524 -45.24 4.62 51.59
CA TYR A 524 -45.75 5.49 50.53
C TYR A 524 -45.93 4.70 49.25
N ARG A 525 -47.05 4.93 48.55
CA ARG A 525 -47.40 4.19 47.35
C ARG A 525 -47.91 5.07 46.22
N THR A 526 -47.57 4.71 44.98
CA THR A 526 -48.15 5.31 43.78
C THR A 526 -48.30 4.28 42.66
N THR A 527 -49.27 4.50 41.76
CA THR A 527 -49.40 3.72 40.51
C THR A 527 -48.65 4.36 39.35
N GLY A 528 -48.22 5.62 39.50
CA GLY A 528 -47.48 6.37 38.50
C GLY A 528 -45.97 6.33 38.69
N ASN A 529 -45.28 7.20 37.97
CA ASN A 529 -43.85 7.43 38.15
C ASN A 529 -43.61 8.31 39.38
N LEU A 530 -42.50 8.06 40.08
CA LEU A 530 -42.13 8.78 41.30
C LEU A 530 -40.70 9.26 41.25
N THR A 531 -40.47 10.52 41.64
CA THR A 531 -39.12 11.06 41.84
C THR A 531 -38.81 11.17 43.33
N LEU A 532 -37.75 10.51 43.77
CA LEU A 532 -37.24 10.59 45.13
C LEU A 532 -36.22 11.70 45.24
N GLN A 533 -36.45 12.59 46.20
CA GLN A 533 -35.59 13.73 46.50
C GLN A 533 -35.15 13.64 47.96
N THR A 534 -34.01 14.26 48.23
CA THR A 534 -33.43 14.38 49.56
C THR A 534 -32.92 15.80 49.72
N SER A 535 -33.19 16.41 50.87
CA SER A 535 -32.67 17.74 51.24
C SER A 535 -31.58 17.66 52.31
N GLY A 536 -31.21 16.43 52.71
CA GLY A 536 -30.22 16.13 53.75
C GLY A 536 -30.26 14.66 54.13
N ALA A 537 -29.48 14.29 55.14
CA ALA A 537 -29.43 12.92 55.65
C ALA A 537 -30.79 12.48 56.22
N ILE A 538 -31.12 11.20 56.04
CA ILE A 538 -32.29 10.57 56.64
C ILE A 538 -32.11 10.56 58.17
N PRO A 539 -33.04 11.16 58.94
CA PRO A 539 -32.95 11.20 60.40
C PRO A 539 -32.94 9.80 61.03
N ARG A 540 -32.40 9.70 62.25
CA ARG A 540 -32.42 8.48 63.07
C ARG A 540 -33.84 7.94 63.25
N GLY A 541 -33.96 6.62 63.34
CA GLY A 541 -35.20 5.90 63.64
C GLY A 541 -36.28 5.98 62.56
N ARG A 542 -35.95 6.50 61.37
CA ARG A 542 -36.90 6.57 60.26
C ARG A 542 -37.00 5.24 59.55
N SER A 543 -38.24 4.79 59.30
CA SER A 543 -38.52 3.65 58.44
C SER A 543 -39.37 4.12 57.28
N ILE A 544 -38.79 4.17 56.08
CA ILE A 544 -39.42 4.70 54.88
C ILE A 544 -39.51 3.57 53.86
N ILE A 545 -40.72 3.23 53.43
CA ILE A 545 -40.96 2.25 52.38
C ILE A 545 -41.65 2.94 51.23
N VAL A 546 -41.11 2.80 50.03
CA VAL A 546 -41.63 3.43 48.81
C VAL A 546 -41.98 2.35 47.81
N HIS A 547 -43.22 2.36 47.31
CA HIS A 547 -43.68 1.50 46.22
C HIS A 547 -44.24 2.34 45.06
N GLY A 548 -43.69 2.18 43.86
CA GLY A 548 -44.13 2.91 42.66
C GLY A 548 -43.98 2.09 41.38
N ASN A 549 -44.37 2.67 40.23
CA ASN A 549 -44.14 2.04 38.92
C ASN A 549 -42.67 2.23 38.48
N ASN A 550 -42.32 3.39 37.93
CA ASN A 550 -40.92 3.77 37.70
C ASN A 550 -40.46 4.78 38.75
N ILE A 551 -39.29 4.55 39.34
CA ILE A 551 -38.74 5.40 40.40
C ILE A 551 -37.44 6.06 39.93
N THR A 552 -37.36 7.37 40.02
CA THR A 552 -36.13 8.14 39.76
C THR A 552 -35.53 8.60 41.07
N ILE A 553 -34.27 8.27 41.35
CA ILE A 553 -33.51 8.78 42.49
C ILE A 553 -32.75 10.03 42.02
N ALA A 554 -33.18 11.20 42.50
CA ALA A 554 -32.68 12.49 42.02
C ALA A 554 -31.56 13.10 42.89
N GLY A 555 -31.39 12.62 44.11
CA GLY A 555 -30.38 13.09 45.07
C GLY A 555 -29.80 11.95 45.90
N ASP A 556 -28.71 12.25 46.61
CA ASP A 556 -28.04 11.29 47.49
C ASP A 556 -28.95 10.86 48.64
N ILE A 557 -29.00 9.56 48.89
CA ILE A 557 -29.68 9.00 50.07
C ILE A 557 -28.59 8.61 51.04
N GLY A 558 -28.44 9.37 52.13
CA GLY A 558 -27.46 9.09 53.18
C GLY A 558 -28.15 9.04 54.52
N TYR A 559 -27.74 8.14 55.40
CA TYR A 559 -28.19 8.11 56.79
C TYR A 559 -27.35 9.06 57.68
N ALA A 560 -27.87 9.43 58.85
CA ALA A 560 -27.12 10.18 59.84
C ALA A 560 -25.98 9.34 60.46
N ASP A 561 -24.79 9.93 60.68
CA ASP A 561 -23.52 9.19 60.78
C ASP A 561 -23.22 8.48 62.13
N THR A 562 -24.16 8.46 63.09
CA THR A 562 -23.96 7.80 64.39
C THR A 562 -25.27 7.27 64.96
N TYR A 563 -25.24 6.05 65.52
CA TYR A 563 -26.40 5.38 66.14
C TYR A 563 -26.02 4.91 67.55
N THR A 564 -26.95 5.02 68.50
CA THR A 564 -26.75 4.58 69.89
C THR A 564 -27.50 3.29 70.22
N SER A 565 -28.49 2.93 69.41
CA SER A 565 -29.24 1.67 69.46
C SER A 565 -29.53 1.13 68.05
N LEU A 566 -30.06 -0.09 67.95
CA LEU A 566 -30.52 -0.64 66.66
C LEU A 566 -31.76 0.08 66.10
N GLU A 567 -32.63 0.59 66.98
CA GLU A 567 -33.81 1.37 66.61
C GLU A 567 -33.45 2.67 65.91
N ASP A 568 -32.31 3.28 66.27
CA ASP A 568 -31.80 4.52 65.67
C ASP A 568 -31.42 4.35 64.18
N ILE A 569 -31.14 3.13 63.73
CA ILE A 569 -30.69 2.85 62.37
C ILE A 569 -31.85 3.13 61.39
N PRO A 570 -31.71 4.12 60.48
CA PRO A 570 -32.72 4.37 59.48
C PRO A 570 -32.85 3.21 58.49
N ARG A 571 -34.04 3.05 57.94
CA ARG A 571 -34.34 2.07 56.89
C ARG A 571 -35.06 2.75 55.74
N VAL A 572 -34.50 2.64 54.54
CA VAL A 572 -35.16 3.04 53.30
C VAL A 572 -35.27 1.82 52.38
N ILE A 573 -36.49 1.45 52.01
CA ILE A 573 -36.78 0.37 51.04
C ILE A 573 -37.50 0.99 49.84
N ILE A 574 -36.94 0.82 48.65
CA ILE A 574 -37.48 1.37 47.40
C ILE A 574 -37.84 0.20 46.48
N ILE A 575 -39.13 0.08 46.17
CA ILE A 575 -39.68 -0.98 45.33
C ILE A 575 -40.34 -0.36 44.10
N ALA A 576 -39.85 -0.73 42.91
CA ALA A 576 -40.40 -0.32 41.63
C ALA A 576 -41.00 -1.54 40.90
N ASP A 577 -42.25 -1.43 40.45
CA ASP A 577 -42.85 -2.44 39.56
C ASP A 577 -42.22 -2.42 38.15
N GLY A 578 -41.61 -1.30 37.76
CA GLY A 578 -40.80 -1.14 36.57
C GLY A 578 -39.34 -0.83 36.90
N ASN A 579 -38.84 0.30 36.41
CA ASN A 579 -37.42 0.66 36.49
C ASN A 579 -37.09 1.51 37.73
N ILE A 580 -35.87 1.35 38.24
CA ILE A 580 -35.21 2.33 39.12
C ILE A 580 -34.12 3.04 38.32
N SER A 581 -34.17 4.37 38.24
CA SER A 581 -33.21 5.19 37.49
C SER A 581 -32.49 6.17 38.41
N VAL A 582 -31.16 6.14 38.44
CA VAL A 582 -30.34 6.99 39.31
C VAL A 582 -29.78 8.17 38.52
N ASN A 583 -30.04 9.41 38.95
CA ASN A 583 -29.52 10.58 38.24
C ASN A 583 -27.98 10.69 38.31
N PRO A 584 -27.32 11.29 37.31
CA PRO A 584 -25.85 11.35 37.22
C PRO A 584 -25.15 11.99 38.43
N ASN A 585 -25.81 12.94 39.10
CA ASN A 585 -25.29 13.67 40.25
C ASN A 585 -25.32 12.86 41.56
N VAL A 586 -26.04 11.74 41.61
CA VAL A 586 -26.11 10.88 42.80
C VAL A 586 -24.81 10.09 42.92
N GLY A 587 -24.14 10.22 44.05
CA GLY A 587 -22.92 9.49 44.43
C GLY A 587 -23.10 8.48 45.56
N ARG A 588 -24.17 8.58 46.36
CA ARG A 588 -24.45 7.67 47.48
C ARG A 588 -25.93 7.33 47.59
N ILE A 589 -26.24 6.04 47.75
CA ILE A 589 -27.59 5.54 48.02
C ILE A 589 -27.52 4.56 49.19
N ASP A 590 -28.02 4.97 50.34
CA ASP A 590 -28.24 4.13 51.51
C ASP A 590 -29.70 3.66 51.49
N ALA A 591 -29.98 2.55 50.80
CA ALA A 591 -31.32 2.01 50.66
C ALA A 591 -31.29 0.57 50.14
N TRP A 592 -32.39 -0.16 50.35
CA TRP A 592 -32.67 -1.39 49.64
C TRP A 592 -33.35 -1.05 48.32
N LEU A 593 -32.79 -1.51 47.20
CA LEU A 593 -33.32 -1.23 45.87
C LEU A 593 -33.90 -2.50 45.25
N ILE A 594 -35.19 -2.48 44.97
CA ILE A 594 -35.91 -3.59 44.34
C ILE A 594 -36.56 -3.09 43.05
N ALA A 595 -35.94 -3.37 41.90
CA ALA A 595 -36.49 -3.04 40.58
C ALA A 595 -37.02 -4.31 39.92
N LYS A 596 -38.32 -4.45 39.70
CA LYS A 596 -38.86 -5.63 39.00
C LYS A 596 -38.44 -5.70 37.53
N ASP A 597 -38.02 -4.58 36.95
CA ASP A 597 -37.36 -4.54 35.63
C ASP A 597 -35.88 -4.10 35.79
N THR A 598 -35.49 -2.94 35.24
CA THR A 598 -34.08 -2.54 35.16
C THR A 598 -33.70 -1.52 36.25
N LEU A 599 -32.54 -1.75 36.89
CA LEU A 599 -31.82 -0.73 37.64
C LEU A 599 -30.80 -0.05 36.72
N TYR A 600 -31.01 1.23 36.42
CA TYR A 600 -30.04 2.07 35.71
C TYR A 600 -29.17 2.82 36.72
N THR A 601 -27.88 2.48 36.82
CA THR A 601 -26.93 3.19 37.71
C THR A 601 -26.66 4.63 37.27
N CYS A 602 -27.02 4.96 36.03
CA CYS A 602 -27.12 6.32 35.53
C CYS A 602 -28.31 6.48 34.58
N ASN A 603 -29.14 7.49 34.83
CA ASN A 603 -30.30 7.87 34.03
C ASN A 603 -29.89 8.69 32.80
N GLN A 604 -29.00 8.11 31.98
CA GLN A 604 -28.59 8.61 30.67
C GLN A 604 -28.56 7.44 29.70
N GLN A 605 -28.83 7.73 28.43
CA GLN A 605 -28.85 6.71 27.39
C GLN A 605 -27.44 6.49 26.80
N ALA A 606 -27.09 5.23 26.53
CA ALA A 606 -25.85 4.87 25.83
C ALA A 606 -25.92 5.23 24.33
N PRO A 607 -24.79 5.47 23.63
CA PRO A 607 -23.40 5.38 24.11
C PRO A 607 -22.97 6.57 24.98
N LEU A 608 -22.31 6.28 26.11
CA LEU A 608 -21.83 7.31 27.04
C LEU A 608 -20.41 7.76 26.69
N THR A 609 -20.15 9.06 26.82
CA THR A 609 -18.80 9.62 26.75
C THR A 609 -18.20 9.71 28.15
N ILE A 610 -16.89 9.93 28.26
CA ILE A 610 -16.19 10.09 29.54
C ILE A 610 -16.70 11.25 30.41
N ASN A 611 -17.46 12.18 29.83
CA ASN A 611 -18.02 13.33 30.52
C ASN A 611 -19.45 13.09 31.01
N VAL A 612 -20.09 12.00 30.61
CA VAL A 612 -21.46 11.66 31.00
C VAL A 612 -21.40 10.58 32.06
N CYS A 613 -22.12 10.77 33.18
CA CYS A 613 -22.12 9.84 34.31
C CYS A 613 -20.72 9.59 34.90
N SER A 614 -19.87 10.62 34.93
CA SER A 614 -18.45 10.56 35.31
C SER A 614 -18.20 10.52 36.82
N GLY A 615 -19.23 10.69 37.65
CA GLY A 615 -19.15 10.54 39.10
C GLY A 615 -19.34 9.08 39.54
N ARG A 616 -18.60 8.67 40.58
CA ARG A 616 -18.76 7.37 41.25
C ARG A 616 -20.14 7.24 41.89
N LEU A 617 -20.69 6.03 41.92
CA LEU A 617 -21.91 5.70 42.67
C LEU A 617 -21.64 4.57 43.67
N THR A 618 -21.96 4.80 44.94
CA THR A 618 -21.92 3.78 46.00
C THR A 618 -23.33 3.49 46.48
N MET A 619 -23.78 2.25 46.32
CA MET A 619 -25.04 1.75 46.83
C MET A 619 -24.78 0.94 48.09
N ASN A 620 -25.24 1.43 49.23
CA ASN A 620 -25.12 0.78 50.52
C ASN A 620 -26.44 0.12 50.89
N GLY A 621 -26.55 -1.16 50.57
CA GLY A 621 -27.73 -1.97 50.84
C GLY A 621 -27.95 -3.07 49.79
N PRO A 622 -28.88 -4.00 50.05
CA PRO A 622 -29.30 -5.01 49.10
C PRO A 622 -29.87 -4.41 47.81
N VAL A 623 -29.50 -5.00 46.68
CA VAL A 623 -30.04 -4.68 45.36
C VAL A 623 -30.61 -5.96 44.75
N ALA A 624 -31.88 -5.90 44.35
CA ALA A 624 -32.55 -6.93 43.57
C ALA A 624 -33.12 -6.29 42.31
N ALA A 625 -32.69 -6.77 41.15
CA ALA A 625 -33.22 -6.32 39.87
C ALA A 625 -33.31 -7.48 38.88
N LYS A 626 -34.19 -7.37 37.88
CA LYS A 626 -34.20 -8.30 36.74
C LYS A 626 -32.97 -8.04 35.86
N GLU A 627 -32.61 -6.77 35.68
CA GLU A 627 -31.38 -6.35 35.00
C GLU A 627 -30.72 -5.19 35.76
N VAL A 628 -29.39 -5.19 35.83
CA VAL A 628 -28.61 -4.04 36.30
C VAL A 628 -27.79 -3.50 35.13
N SER A 629 -28.10 -2.28 34.70
CA SER A 629 -27.40 -1.59 33.62
C SER A 629 -26.37 -0.64 34.20
N LEU A 630 -25.10 -1.05 34.12
CA LEU A 630 -23.93 -0.32 34.60
C LEU A 630 -23.57 0.80 33.60
N ARG A 631 -23.78 2.04 34.02
CA ARG A 631 -23.74 3.23 33.18
C ARG A 631 -22.90 4.37 33.77
N ARG A 632 -22.08 4.12 34.80
CA ARG A 632 -21.07 5.09 35.24
C ARG A 632 -19.81 4.98 34.41
N THR A 633 -19.20 6.12 34.14
CA THR A 633 -17.95 6.22 33.38
C THR A 633 -16.76 6.57 34.26
N HIS A 634 -16.92 6.65 35.58
CA HIS A 634 -15.87 6.99 36.53
C HIS A 634 -14.74 5.93 36.63
N GLY A 635 -13.54 6.37 37.00
CA GLY A 635 -12.40 5.49 37.27
C GLY A 635 -11.77 4.83 36.04
N SER A 636 -10.90 3.85 36.29
CA SER A 636 -10.13 3.09 35.30
C SER A 636 -9.06 3.89 34.53
N GLU A 637 -8.80 5.14 34.88
CA GLU A 637 -7.66 5.91 34.37
C GLU A 637 -6.34 5.53 35.06
N VAL A 638 -5.21 5.75 34.37
CA VAL A 638 -3.88 5.62 34.99
C VAL A 638 -3.77 6.51 36.23
N ALA A 639 -4.19 7.78 36.12
CA ALA A 639 -4.05 8.78 37.18
C ALA A 639 -4.98 8.56 38.38
N GLN A 640 -6.15 7.95 38.17
CA GLN A 640 -7.15 7.72 39.25
C GLN A 640 -7.08 6.32 39.87
N GLY A 641 -6.14 5.47 39.41
CA GLY A 641 -6.10 4.06 39.78
C GLY A 641 -7.02 3.22 38.89
N ARG A 642 -6.46 2.17 38.30
CA ARG A 642 -7.18 1.33 37.33
C ARG A 642 -8.23 0.42 37.95
N ASP A 643 -8.15 0.20 39.25
CA ASP A 643 -9.05 -0.60 40.06
C ASP A 643 -10.16 0.24 40.72
N THR A 644 -10.09 1.57 40.61
CA THR A 644 -11.12 2.48 41.12
C THR A 644 -12.47 2.17 40.46
N PRO A 645 -13.49 1.79 41.23
CA PRO A 645 -14.78 1.40 40.69
C PRO A 645 -15.60 2.62 40.30
N ALA A 646 -16.36 2.47 39.23
CA ALA A 646 -17.40 3.41 38.83
C ALA A 646 -18.67 3.20 39.66
N GLU A 647 -18.99 1.93 39.95
CA GLU A 647 -20.06 1.53 40.84
C GLU A 647 -19.59 0.57 41.93
N THR A 648 -20.00 0.84 43.17
CA THR A 648 -19.81 -0.05 44.31
C THR A 648 -21.16 -0.47 44.85
N PHE A 649 -21.42 -1.77 44.87
CA PHE A 649 -22.54 -2.38 45.59
C PHE A 649 -21.99 -2.89 46.91
N ASN A 650 -22.42 -2.29 48.01
CA ASN A 650 -21.86 -2.53 49.32
C ASN A 650 -22.97 -2.99 50.26
N LEU A 651 -22.96 -4.26 50.65
CA LEU A 651 -23.86 -4.77 51.66
C LEU A 651 -23.30 -4.46 53.05
N ARG A 652 -23.73 -3.32 53.61
CA ARG A 652 -23.29 -2.88 54.93
C ARG A 652 -23.99 -3.68 56.06
N PRO A 653 -23.32 -3.90 57.20
CA PRO A 653 -23.91 -4.61 58.35
C PRO A 653 -25.20 -3.95 58.91
N ASP A 654 -25.34 -2.63 58.80
CA ASP A 654 -26.55 -1.90 59.24
C ASP A 654 -27.82 -2.40 58.54
N SER A 655 -27.72 -2.84 57.28
CA SER A 655 -28.83 -3.43 56.53
C SER A 655 -29.32 -4.74 57.15
N ILE A 656 -28.43 -5.54 57.72
CA ILE A 656 -28.76 -6.82 58.36
C ILE A 656 -29.26 -6.57 59.79
N LEU A 657 -28.58 -5.69 60.53
CA LEU A 657 -28.91 -5.37 61.92
C LEU A 657 -30.31 -4.76 62.06
N LYS A 658 -30.72 -3.91 61.12
CA LYS A 658 -32.08 -3.35 61.13
C LYS A 658 -33.14 -4.41 60.82
N ALA A 659 -32.88 -5.29 59.85
CA ALA A 659 -33.77 -6.42 59.57
C ALA A 659 -33.91 -7.39 60.76
N TYR A 660 -32.86 -7.54 61.58
CA TYR A 660 -32.94 -8.27 62.84
C TYR A 660 -33.89 -7.60 63.83
N GLU A 661 -33.75 -6.29 64.07
CA GLU A 661 -34.63 -5.54 64.97
C GLU A 661 -36.11 -5.65 64.57
N ASP A 662 -36.44 -5.53 63.28
CA ASP A 662 -37.81 -5.71 62.78
C ASP A 662 -38.38 -7.12 63.04
N ALA A 663 -37.52 -8.13 63.13
CA ALA A 663 -37.93 -9.52 63.35
C ALA A 663 -38.13 -9.86 64.84
N VAL A 664 -37.48 -9.13 65.76
CA VAL A 664 -37.62 -9.34 67.21
C VAL A 664 -39.07 -9.11 67.66
N ASP A 665 -39.77 -8.15 67.07
CA ASP A 665 -41.19 -7.86 67.36
C ASP A 665 -42.17 -8.91 66.82
N ARG A 666 -41.77 -9.79 65.88
CA ARG A 666 -42.65 -10.78 65.23
C ARG A 666 -42.33 -12.25 65.52
N GLY A 667 -41.35 -12.53 66.38
CA GLY A 667 -41.15 -13.80 67.07
C GLY A 667 -41.06 -15.08 66.21
N ARG A 668 -39.85 -15.46 65.79
CA ARG A 668 -39.16 -16.72 66.19
C ARG A 668 -37.76 -16.77 65.57
N ALA A 669 -36.73 -16.83 66.42
CA ALA A 669 -35.39 -17.25 66.01
C ALA A 669 -35.18 -18.72 66.40
N GLN A 670 -34.67 -19.52 65.47
CA GLN A 670 -33.96 -20.76 65.78
C GLN A 670 -32.48 -20.42 65.84
N THR A 671 -31.80 -20.79 66.93
CA THR A 671 -30.34 -20.76 66.96
C THR A 671 -29.83 -21.77 65.94
N VAL A 672 -29.26 -21.28 64.84
CA VAL A 672 -28.44 -22.08 63.93
C VAL A 672 -26.99 -21.69 64.15
N TYR A 673 -26.17 -22.69 64.47
CA TYR A 673 -24.72 -22.55 64.44
C TYR A 673 -24.31 -22.53 62.96
N GLN A 674 -24.09 -21.34 62.40
CA GLN A 674 -23.37 -21.20 61.15
C GLN A 674 -21.94 -20.77 61.49
N VAL A 675 -20.99 -21.66 61.18
CA VAL A 675 -19.57 -21.30 61.19
C VAL A 675 -19.31 -20.58 59.87
N GLU A 676 -19.21 -19.25 59.91
CA GLU A 676 -18.52 -18.54 58.84
C GLU A 676 -17.05 -18.95 58.90
N LEU A 677 -16.66 -19.83 57.97
CA LEU A 677 -15.26 -20.03 57.70
C LEU A 677 -14.79 -18.75 57.02
N PRO A 678 -13.74 -18.06 57.52
CA PRO A 678 -13.11 -17.02 56.71
C PRO A 678 -12.75 -17.65 55.36
N PRO A 679 -12.96 -16.95 54.22
CA PRO A 679 -12.51 -17.46 52.95
C PRO A 679 -11.03 -17.81 53.10
N ARG A 680 -10.72 -19.11 53.05
CA ARG A 680 -9.33 -19.56 53.01
C ARG A 680 -8.83 -19.23 51.61
N TYR A 681 -8.09 -18.13 51.51
CA TYR A 681 -7.44 -17.66 50.29
C TYR A 681 -6.52 -18.72 49.67
#